data_AF-A0A8T7JFZ3-F1
#
_entry.id   AF-A0A8T7JFZ3-F1
#
_cell.length_a   1.000
_cell.length_b   1.000
_cell.length_c   1.000
_cell.angle_alpha   90.00
_cell.angle_beta   90.00
_cell.angle_gamma   90.00
#
_symmetry.space_group_name_H-M   'P 1'
#
loop_
_entity.id
_entity.type
_entity.pdbx_description
1 polymer ?
#
loop_
_entity_poly.entity_id
_entity_poly.type
_entity_poly.pdbx_seq_one_letter_code
_entity_poly.pdbx_strand_id
1 'polypeptide(L)'
;MKHLIPLLLFLSALILSGCSEVESDQEVDFSSWEKSYLVYSYPFNGQNNVSVKTNVTLMFSHVLDDVYLESHIQLFDRNNQLVDGDVSIQSDSDKSIIFTPKEDLKEGESYTIRYQGITSEIGEVKSEGDIRFNTIGVSKDADVDGGRDGENPDPLWFHVLQEFPSSNLPFMDFSVIHLTMSHTVDASTVKLDQGFSFTEAGQTQSVPGKLMVKDRYIIFDPKDDLTPGKTYTLKLAPTVKSRSGLLIDDAAYLEKTYVPKSSLPRTTMVQKIQGAADTNISPLSALPRNSVPVNSTLMGDVISFANSNYYTELAFIPNFPDAAPFVIRKGAVIKGSSMPVAIGGQVSAGYTTEEIYLTLITDATGYLINNTNSQDRNAPKQVQLVMDVAMTAQHPKANGGLSQDVLHVNLFGIARTENDVLVVDTVGEINPTLLGVEKAQGMVSFFLEAYADQNNAPARIEDETPPELQSWLPGDIIDRVDPADAVFLIFTEPLSPENLQDEITLVRNGNINVPITVTHDGSSVIVKPHSPLKYNSDYTVYVGGAVMDMAKNPIVAPMTLSFTTLNYDTGALAAPLVGSIYPGYNCQLTAMDLPNLKAGRCAGGKSDDDVFSVFSIPENRNIQITFNQLMDTDTYKLGKACDEGSIRVEKINSAGECLEAVSGSIQYDASRIQFEPSIPWQSATLYRVVLNSAQSSLCDASDDVLCSDIGLPLRTNPLTLTFDNRNQGSGPMSIPFVASAPEQTKVFNPLSKLPAGDVNRNFTHDDSESVVLENSSRLVVNDVDGLVSEARIGCKSGSCPDDEYIFVSGYLPTDVGVHIPAEDHIPVELYSQALMTTSVTMYAKALGIWLENPTGPQVMRMRPRFDDQGNSLPGIGYIYWDPDYDNEYGTKGQAMFKSTMEVYLDAPGLKPKMLGIELDTNMHSLPLTILLNGPIVFLPDGRMEIQLKNEEEVDIGVVIESPLGDSNVDLAIPKGELAITLVSKMVKS
;
A
#
# COMPACT_ATOMS: atom_id res chain seq x y z
N MET A 1 -50.25 -71.85 21.08
CA MET A 1 -49.06 -71.96 20.19
C MET A 1 -49.43 -72.89 19.05
N LYS A 2 -49.08 -72.66 17.78
CA LYS A 2 -48.78 -71.43 17.00
C LYS A 2 -49.22 -71.76 15.54
N HIS A 3 -49.59 -70.78 14.72
CA HIS A 3 -50.46 -70.97 13.53
C HIS A 3 -49.78 -70.87 12.16
N LEU A 4 -50.31 -71.63 11.17
CA LEU A 4 -50.40 -71.46 9.69
C LEU A 4 -49.08 -71.24 8.88
N ILE A 5 -48.82 -71.75 7.65
CA ILE A 5 -49.60 -72.04 6.39
C ILE A 5 -49.79 -70.80 5.49
N PRO A 6 -49.58 -70.80 4.13
CA PRO A 6 -48.87 -71.73 3.20
C PRO A 6 -47.70 -70.98 2.43
N LEU A 7 -47.34 -71.03 1.11
CA LEU A 7 -47.75 -71.72 -0.14
C LEU A 7 -46.68 -71.60 -1.30
N LEU A 8 -46.37 -72.69 -2.05
CA LEU A 8 -45.81 -72.77 -3.44
C LEU A 8 -44.47 -72.06 -3.82
N LEU A 9 -43.77 -72.35 -4.95
CA LEU A 9 -44.10 -73.12 -6.18
C LEU A 9 -42.87 -73.92 -6.75
N PHE A 10 -43.16 -75.01 -7.46
CA PHE A 10 -42.26 -75.85 -8.30
C PHE A 10 -42.00 -75.21 -9.70
N LEU A 11 -41.18 -75.71 -10.65
CA LEU A 11 -39.95 -76.53 -10.74
C LEU A 11 -39.48 -76.45 -12.23
N SER A 12 -38.25 -76.84 -12.57
CA SER A 12 -37.58 -76.57 -13.86
C SER A 12 -37.63 -77.67 -14.95
N ALA A 13 -37.25 -77.25 -16.17
CA ALA A 13 -36.66 -78.00 -17.31
C ALA A 13 -37.55 -78.75 -18.33
N LEU A 14 -37.48 -78.30 -19.60
CA LEU A 14 -37.03 -79.08 -20.78
C LEU A 14 -36.69 -78.16 -21.98
N ILE A 15 -36.12 -78.70 -23.07
CA ILE A 15 -35.21 -77.99 -24.01
C ILE A 15 -35.50 -78.31 -25.51
N LEU A 16 -35.14 -77.39 -26.43
CA LEU A 16 -35.11 -77.48 -27.92
C LEU A 16 -36.50 -77.52 -28.62
N SER A 17 -36.74 -76.87 -29.77
CA SER A 17 -35.86 -76.32 -30.82
C SER A 17 -36.54 -75.24 -31.70
N GLY A 18 -35.76 -74.37 -32.36
CA GLY A 18 -36.21 -73.42 -33.39
C GLY A 18 -35.21 -72.29 -33.63
N CYS A 19 -34.85 -71.99 -34.88
CA CYS A 19 -33.76 -71.05 -35.22
C CYS A 19 -34.24 -69.87 -36.08
N SER A 20 -33.75 -68.66 -35.79
CA SER A 20 -33.29 -67.65 -36.77
C SER A 20 -32.53 -66.53 -36.07
N GLU A 21 -31.58 -65.89 -36.74
CA GLU A 21 -30.82 -64.77 -36.18
C GLU A 21 -31.67 -63.51 -35.99
N VAL A 22 -31.60 -62.87 -34.82
CA VAL A 22 -31.44 -61.41 -34.64
C VAL A 22 -30.69 -61.18 -33.32
N GLU A 23 -29.36 -61.15 -33.36
CA GLU A 23 -28.61 -60.37 -32.38
C GLU A 23 -28.57 -58.93 -32.89
N SER A 24 -29.50 -58.12 -32.38
CA SER A 24 -29.37 -56.67 -32.43
C SER A 24 -28.86 -56.23 -31.06
N ASP A 25 -27.59 -55.84 -30.98
CA ASP A 25 -27.13 -55.01 -29.88
C ASP A 25 -28.03 -53.77 -29.85
N GLN A 26 -28.81 -53.62 -28.77
CA GLN A 26 -29.52 -52.38 -28.52
C GLN A 26 -28.53 -51.39 -27.91
N GLU A 27 -27.79 -50.71 -28.77
CA GLU A 27 -27.21 -49.41 -28.42
C GLU A 27 -28.37 -48.50 -27.99
N VAL A 28 -28.51 -48.33 -26.68
CA VAL A 28 -29.40 -47.33 -26.09
C VAL A 28 -28.69 -45.99 -26.30
N ASP A 29 -29.24 -45.13 -27.16
CA ASP A 29 -28.67 -43.81 -27.42
C ASP A 29 -28.92 -42.87 -26.23
N PHE A 30 -27.89 -42.73 -25.39
CA PHE A 30 -27.89 -41.83 -24.22
C PHE A 30 -27.65 -40.35 -24.60
N SER A 31 -27.32 -40.04 -25.86
CA SER A 31 -27.00 -38.65 -26.28
C SER A 31 -28.16 -37.68 -26.08
N SER A 32 -29.40 -38.18 -26.09
CA SER A 32 -30.63 -37.41 -25.80
C SER A 32 -30.88 -37.08 -24.32
N TRP A 33 -30.01 -37.53 -23.39
CA TRP A 33 -30.12 -37.25 -21.95
C TRP A 33 -28.90 -36.54 -21.36
N GLU A 34 -27.75 -36.59 -22.00
CA GLU A 34 -26.61 -35.75 -21.64
C GLU A 34 -26.85 -34.31 -22.10
N LYS A 35 -26.42 -33.34 -21.30
CA LYS A 35 -26.48 -31.90 -21.62
C LYS A 35 -25.27 -31.21 -21.05
N SER A 36 -24.75 -30.23 -21.78
CA SER A 36 -23.70 -29.35 -21.26
C SER A 36 -24.21 -28.60 -20.02
N TYR A 37 -23.32 -28.27 -19.09
CA TYR A 37 -23.62 -27.57 -17.85
C TYR A 37 -22.41 -26.75 -17.42
N LEU A 38 -22.64 -25.69 -16.64
CA LEU A 38 -21.57 -24.89 -16.04
C LEU A 38 -20.79 -25.75 -15.04
N VAL A 39 -19.51 -26.01 -15.28
CA VAL A 39 -18.62 -26.75 -14.37
C VAL A 39 -18.06 -25.82 -13.30
N TYR A 40 -17.69 -24.60 -13.70
CA TYR A 40 -16.94 -23.64 -12.88
C TYR A 40 -17.24 -22.19 -13.32
N SER A 41 -17.14 -21.23 -12.39
CA SER A 41 -17.07 -19.80 -12.70
C SER A 41 -16.06 -19.09 -11.81
N TYR A 42 -15.44 -18.06 -12.37
CA TYR A 42 -14.72 -17.04 -11.62
C TYR A 42 -15.28 -15.64 -11.98
N PRO A 43 -15.74 -14.82 -11.02
CA PRO A 43 -15.97 -15.14 -9.62
C PRO A 43 -16.93 -16.32 -9.42
N PHE A 44 -16.87 -16.98 -8.26
CA PHE A 44 -17.85 -18.00 -7.88
C PHE A 44 -19.15 -17.36 -7.35
N ASN A 45 -20.25 -18.10 -7.37
CA ASN A 45 -21.55 -17.58 -6.94
C ASN A 45 -21.57 -17.33 -5.41
N GLY A 46 -21.75 -16.07 -5.01
CA GLY A 46 -21.62 -15.61 -3.63
C GLY A 46 -20.19 -15.16 -3.25
N GLN A 47 -19.29 -14.94 -4.21
CA GLN A 47 -17.94 -14.43 -3.92
C GLN A 47 -18.00 -12.96 -3.49
N ASN A 48 -17.44 -12.66 -2.32
CA ASN A 48 -17.17 -11.29 -1.88
C ASN A 48 -15.72 -10.92 -2.18
N ASN A 49 -15.40 -9.62 -2.06
CA ASN A 49 -14.02 -9.12 -2.09
C ASN A 49 -13.28 -9.40 -3.42
N VAL A 50 -14.03 -9.41 -4.53
CA VAL A 50 -13.51 -9.51 -5.91
C VAL A 50 -12.79 -8.20 -6.28
N SER A 51 -11.68 -8.22 -7.01
CA SER A 51 -11.07 -6.98 -7.51
C SER A 51 -12.00 -6.21 -8.46
N VAL A 52 -11.85 -4.90 -8.50
CA VAL A 52 -12.51 -4.05 -9.48
C VAL A 52 -12.09 -4.34 -10.94
N LYS A 53 -10.89 -4.89 -11.16
CA LYS A 53 -10.35 -5.18 -12.52
C LYS A 53 -10.59 -6.62 -12.97
N THR A 54 -11.60 -7.28 -12.42
CA THR A 54 -11.81 -8.74 -12.60
C THR A 54 -12.59 -9.09 -13.86
N ASN A 55 -11.99 -9.91 -14.71
CA ASN A 55 -12.68 -10.57 -15.82
C ASN A 55 -13.52 -11.76 -15.32
N VAL A 56 -14.72 -11.93 -15.87
CA VAL A 56 -15.65 -12.98 -15.46
C VAL A 56 -15.53 -14.18 -16.42
N THR A 57 -15.06 -15.31 -15.91
CA THR A 57 -14.83 -16.55 -16.66
C THR A 57 -15.88 -17.61 -16.32
N LEU A 58 -16.46 -18.26 -17.34
CA LEU A 58 -17.45 -19.33 -17.21
C LEU A 58 -16.98 -20.57 -17.99
N MET A 59 -16.74 -21.70 -17.32
CA MET A 59 -16.33 -22.95 -17.97
C MET A 59 -17.45 -24.00 -17.92
N PHE A 60 -17.74 -24.60 -19.07
CA PHE A 60 -18.79 -25.59 -19.27
C PHE A 60 -18.20 -27.00 -19.50
N SER A 61 -19.05 -28.04 -19.50
CA SER A 61 -18.57 -29.43 -19.63
C SER A 61 -18.24 -29.86 -21.07
N HIS A 62 -18.81 -29.18 -22.06
CA HIS A 62 -18.73 -29.52 -23.50
C HIS A 62 -18.29 -28.31 -24.34
N VAL A 63 -17.81 -28.57 -25.56
CA VAL A 63 -17.35 -27.55 -26.51
C VAL A 63 -18.51 -26.64 -26.90
N LEU A 64 -18.27 -25.34 -26.92
CA LEU A 64 -19.26 -24.32 -27.24
C LEU A 64 -19.29 -24.05 -28.76
N ASP A 65 -20.48 -23.96 -29.34
CA ASP A 65 -20.70 -23.69 -30.78
C ASP A 65 -21.55 -22.42 -31.03
N ASP A 66 -21.78 -21.64 -29.97
CA ASP A 66 -22.67 -20.49 -29.95
C ASP A 66 -22.10 -19.27 -30.70
N VAL A 67 -22.95 -18.66 -31.53
CA VAL A 67 -22.64 -17.48 -32.35
C VAL A 67 -23.35 -16.20 -31.87
N TYR A 68 -24.06 -16.26 -30.75
CA TYR A 68 -24.87 -15.17 -30.17
C TYR A 68 -24.46 -14.82 -28.72
N LEU A 69 -23.23 -15.17 -28.33
CA LEU A 69 -22.65 -15.05 -26.99
C LEU A 69 -22.93 -13.70 -26.29
N GLU A 70 -22.77 -12.56 -26.97
CA GLU A 70 -23.05 -11.20 -26.44
C GLU A 70 -24.51 -11.00 -25.98
N SER A 71 -25.44 -11.79 -26.50
CA SER A 71 -26.86 -11.77 -26.11
C SER A 71 -27.23 -12.85 -25.09
N HIS A 72 -26.38 -13.87 -24.93
CA HIS A 72 -26.56 -15.00 -24.02
C HIS A 72 -25.78 -14.86 -22.71
N ILE A 73 -24.75 -14.01 -22.67
CA ILE A 73 -23.93 -13.66 -21.50
C ILE A 73 -24.07 -12.16 -21.23
N GLN A 74 -24.57 -11.78 -20.06
CA GLN A 74 -24.79 -10.37 -19.70
C GLN A 74 -24.45 -10.10 -18.23
N LEU A 75 -23.64 -9.06 -17.98
CA LEU A 75 -23.30 -8.58 -16.64
C LEU A 75 -24.23 -7.44 -16.23
N PHE A 76 -24.76 -7.52 -15.01
CA PHE A 76 -25.66 -6.53 -14.42
C PHE A 76 -25.11 -5.96 -13.11
N ASP A 77 -25.32 -4.67 -12.86
CA ASP A 77 -25.01 -4.00 -11.58
C ASP A 77 -26.12 -4.22 -10.51
N ARG A 78 -25.96 -3.63 -9.32
CA ARG A 78 -26.97 -3.71 -8.23
C ARG A 78 -28.36 -3.21 -8.63
N ASN A 79 -28.43 -2.33 -9.63
CA ASN A 79 -29.66 -1.71 -10.14
C ASN A 79 -30.27 -2.49 -11.32
N ASN A 80 -29.72 -3.66 -11.66
CA ASN A 80 -30.05 -4.44 -12.85
C ASN A 80 -29.90 -3.62 -14.16
N GLN A 81 -28.91 -2.74 -14.22
CA GLN A 81 -28.44 -2.10 -15.46
C GLN A 81 -27.31 -2.93 -16.06
N LEU A 82 -27.21 -2.96 -17.40
CA LEU A 82 -26.15 -3.67 -18.10
C LEU A 82 -24.81 -2.97 -17.92
N VAL A 83 -23.77 -3.74 -17.59
CA VAL A 83 -22.37 -3.31 -17.64
C VAL A 83 -21.84 -3.59 -19.05
N ASP A 84 -21.20 -2.61 -19.69
CA ASP A 84 -20.63 -2.80 -21.03
C ASP A 84 -19.30 -3.57 -20.94
N GLY A 85 -19.14 -4.54 -21.84
CA GLY A 85 -18.04 -5.49 -21.87
C GLY A 85 -18.06 -6.34 -23.13
N ASP A 86 -16.95 -7.01 -23.40
CA ASP A 86 -16.79 -7.88 -24.56
C ASP A 86 -16.78 -9.36 -24.14
N VAL A 87 -17.41 -10.22 -24.94
CA VAL A 87 -17.60 -11.66 -24.65
C VAL A 87 -16.90 -12.51 -25.69
N SER A 88 -16.06 -13.46 -25.25
CA SER A 88 -15.31 -14.34 -26.15
C SER A 88 -15.19 -15.77 -25.61
N ILE A 89 -15.07 -16.74 -26.52
CA ILE A 89 -14.59 -18.10 -26.18
C ILE A 89 -13.06 -18.04 -26.07
N GLN A 90 -12.52 -18.66 -25.03
CA GLN A 90 -11.08 -18.71 -24.76
C GLN A 90 -10.35 -19.53 -25.84
N SER A 91 -9.27 -18.97 -26.41
CA SER A 91 -8.48 -19.60 -27.50
C SER A 91 -7.99 -21.02 -27.20
N ASP A 92 -7.65 -21.27 -25.94
CA ASP A 92 -7.02 -22.50 -25.46
C ASP A 92 -7.95 -23.34 -24.57
N SER A 93 -9.24 -22.96 -24.51
CA SER A 93 -10.31 -23.74 -23.88
C SER A 93 -11.63 -23.42 -24.59
N ASP A 94 -11.96 -24.24 -25.59
CA ASP A 94 -13.21 -24.18 -26.37
C ASP A 94 -14.49 -24.48 -25.54
N LYS A 95 -14.32 -24.67 -24.24
CA LYS A 95 -15.37 -24.84 -23.22
C LYS A 95 -15.50 -23.65 -22.26
N SER A 96 -14.63 -22.63 -22.38
CA SER A 96 -14.57 -21.48 -21.47
C SER A 96 -14.96 -20.19 -22.21
N ILE A 97 -15.84 -19.39 -21.59
CA ILE A 97 -16.16 -18.02 -21.99
C ILE A 97 -15.46 -17.05 -21.03
N ILE A 98 -14.95 -15.94 -21.56
CA ILE A 98 -14.50 -14.79 -20.77
C ILE A 98 -15.35 -13.57 -21.16
N PHE A 99 -15.95 -12.92 -20.16
CA PHE A 99 -16.51 -11.57 -20.22
C PHE A 99 -15.47 -10.59 -19.65
N THR A 100 -15.11 -9.58 -20.44
CA THR A 100 -14.17 -8.52 -20.05
C THR A 100 -14.92 -7.18 -19.96
N PRO A 101 -15.05 -6.58 -18.76
CA PRO A 101 -15.59 -5.22 -18.63
C PRO A 101 -14.77 -4.19 -19.44
N LYS A 102 -15.43 -3.17 -20.02
CA LYS A 102 -14.74 -2.09 -20.76
C LYS A 102 -14.21 -0.97 -19.87
N GLU A 103 -14.75 -0.85 -18.66
CA GLU A 103 -14.28 0.01 -17.59
C GLU A 103 -14.13 -0.85 -16.33
N ASP A 104 -13.21 -0.49 -15.43
CA ASP A 104 -13.07 -1.13 -14.12
C ASP A 104 -14.44 -1.13 -13.39
N LEU A 105 -14.76 -2.24 -12.72
CA LEU A 105 -15.95 -2.33 -11.88
C LEU A 105 -15.85 -1.31 -10.73
N LYS A 106 -16.98 -0.88 -10.19
CA LYS A 106 -17.01 0.04 -9.05
C LYS A 106 -16.65 -0.68 -7.74
N GLU A 107 -16.05 0.04 -6.80
CA GLU A 107 -15.82 -0.45 -5.44
C GLU A 107 -17.12 -0.65 -4.63
N GLY A 108 -17.15 -1.69 -3.78
CA GLY A 108 -18.25 -2.00 -2.87
C GLY A 108 -19.61 -2.25 -3.53
N GLU A 109 -19.62 -2.67 -4.80
CA GLU A 109 -20.83 -2.97 -5.58
C GLU A 109 -21.22 -4.45 -5.53
N SER A 110 -22.47 -4.70 -5.90
CA SER A 110 -23.02 -6.03 -6.18
C SER A 110 -23.16 -6.20 -7.70
N TYR A 111 -22.69 -7.32 -8.25
CA TYR A 111 -22.82 -7.66 -9.66
C TYR A 111 -23.48 -9.03 -9.84
N THR A 112 -24.17 -9.22 -10.96
CA THR A 112 -24.74 -10.50 -11.40
C THR A 112 -24.37 -10.75 -12.85
N ILE A 113 -23.52 -11.76 -13.13
CA ILE A 113 -23.39 -12.30 -14.48
C ILE A 113 -24.52 -13.31 -14.69
N ARG A 114 -25.29 -13.12 -15.78
CA ARG A 114 -26.35 -14.03 -16.21
C ARG A 114 -25.91 -14.78 -17.45
N TYR A 115 -26.22 -16.07 -17.49
CA TYR A 115 -26.12 -16.87 -18.71
C TYR A 115 -27.45 -17.55 -19.05
N GLN A 116 -27.89 -17.44 -20.31
CA GLN A 116 -29.16 -17.96 -20.81
C GLN A 116 -29.06 -18.27 -22.32
N GLY A 117 -29.54 -19.44 -22.76
CA GLY A 117 -29.63 -19.80 -24.19
C GLY A 117 -28.35 -20.33 -24.86
N ILE A 118 -27.23 -20.45 -24.13
CA ILE A 118 -25.94 -20.91 -24.68
C ILE A 118 -26.08 -22.27 -25.39
N THR A 119 -25.47 -22.40 -26.57
CA THR A 119 -25.35 -23.69 -27.28
C THR A 119 -23.96 -24.32 -27.14
N SER A 120 -23.93 -25.65 -27.27
CA SER A 120 -22.74 -26.49 -27.25
C SER A 120 -22.87 -27.60 -28.29
N GLU A 121 -21.79 -28.34 -28.54
CA GLU A 121 -21.73 -29.46 -29.49
C GLU A 121 -22.81 -30.56 -29.26
N ILE A 122 -23.37 -30.64 -28.05
CA ILE A 122 -24.49 -31.54 -27.66
C ILE A 122 -25.83 -30.81 -27.43
N GLY A 123 -25.95 -29.57 -27.88
CA GLY A 123 -27.15 -28.72 -27.78
C GLY A 123 -27.10 -27.69 -26.65
N GLU A 124 -28.27 -27.13 -26.33
CA GLU A 124 -28.44 -26.05 -25.35
C GLU A 124 -28.00 -26.46 -23.93
N VAL A 125 -27.16 -25.61 -23.32
CA VAL A 125 -26.65 -25.72 -21.95
C VAL A 125 -27.82 -25.82 -20.96
N LYS A 126 -27.68 -26.73 -20.01
CA LYS A 126 -28.69 -27.03 -18.99
C LYS A 126 -28.73 -25.94 -17.92
N SER A 127 -29.93 -25.39 -17.74
CA SER A 127 -30.28 -24.32 -16.80
C SER A 127 -29.66 -22.97 -17.14
N GLU A 128 -30.50 -21.96 -17.31
CA GLU A 128 -30.11 -20.56 -17.13
C GLU A 128 -29.62 -20.33 -15.70
N GLY A 129 -28.70 -19.37 -15.51
CA GLY A 129 -28.10 -19.13 -14.20
C GLY A 129 -27.64 -17.70 -13.97
N ASP A 130 -27.82 -17.26 -12.73
CA ASP A 130 -27.26 -16.02 -12.17
C ASP A 130 -26.11 -16.39 -11.22
N ILE A 131 -24.92 -15.86 -11.49
CA ILE A 131 -23.76 -15.90 -10.57
C ILE A 131 -23.59 -14.49 -10.02
N ARG A 132 -23.70 -14.35 -8.70
CA ARG A 132 -23.60 -13.05 -8.01
C ARG A 132 -22.26 -12.92 -7.31
N PHE A 133 -21.69 -11.72 -7.32
CA PHE A 133 -20.45 -11.43 -6.62
C PHE A 133 -20.38 -9.96 -6.18
N ASN A 134 -19.50 -9.66 -5.23
CA ASN A 134 -19.33 -8.34 -4.65
C ASN A 134 -17.86 -7.90 -4.70
N THR A 135 -17.63 -6.65 -5.09
CA THR A 135 -16.27 -6.09 -5.23
C THR A 135 -15.65 -5.69 -3.89
N ILE A 136 -14.33 -5.51 -3.90
CA ILE A 136 -13.55 -4.89 -2.83
C ILE A 136 -13.98 -3.42 -2.59
N GLY A 137 -13.70 -2.89 -1.40
CA GLY A 137 -13.97 -1.50 -1.03
C GLY A 137 -15.34 -1.28 -0.36
N VAL A 138 -15.80 -0.04 -0.39
CA VAL A 138 -17.11 0.46 0.10
C VAL A 138 -17.68 1.36 -0.99
N SER A 139 -18.95 1.21 -1.36
CA SER A 139 -19.52 2.00 -2.46
C SER A 139 -19.76 3.45 -2.04
N LYS A 140 -19.38 4.39 -2.91
CA LYS A 140 -19.68 5.82 -2.78
C LYS A 140 -21.17 6.16 -3.00
N ASP A 141 -21.89 5.26 -3.67
CA ASP A 141 -23.33 5.36 -3.93
C ASP A 141 -24.15 4.75 -2.76
N ALA A 142 -23.50 4.29 -1.69
CA ALA A 142 -24.15 3.68 -0.52
C ALA A 142 -24.88 4.72 0.34
N ASP A 143 -26.13 4.42 0.70
CA ASP A 143 -26.98 5.27 1.53
C ASP A 143 -26.78 4.96 3.02
N VAL A 144 -26.75 5.99 3.86
CA VAL A 144 -26.55 5.87 5.32
C VAL A 144 -27.84 5.39 6.02
N ASP A 145 -29.01 5.54 5.38
CA ASP A 145 -30.25 4.87 5.79
C ASP A 145 -30.36 3.42 5.24
N GLY A 146 -29.24 2.82 4.81
CA GLY A 146 -29.15 1.46 4.29
C GLY A 146 -29.54 0.36 5.29
N GLY A 147 -30.14 -0.71 4.79
CA GLY A 147 -30.54 -1.87 5.60
C GLY A 147 -29.37 -2.81 5.90
N ARG A 148 -29.33 -3.40 7.10
CA ARG A 148 -28.35 -4.45 7.48
C ARG A 148 -28.67 -5.83 6.90
N ASP A 149 -29.69 -5.90 6.04
CA ASP A 149 -30.32 -7.09 5.49
C ASP A 149 -29.94 -7.40 4.02
N GLY A 150 -28.96 -6.70 3.46
CA GLY A 150 -28.01 -7.29 2.50
C GLY A 150 -28.02 -6.81 1.04
N GLU A 151 -29.05 -6.10 0.58
CA GLU A 151 -29.09 -5.56 -0.80
C GLU A 151 -28.48 -4.15 -0.93
N ASN A 152 -28.49 -3.35 0.15
CA ASN A 152 -27.84 -2.04 0.23
C ASN A 152 -27.23 -1.85 1.63
N PRO A 153 -26.04 -2.41 1.91
CA PRO A 153 -25.44 -2.37 3.23
C PRO A 153 -25.03 -0.95 3.63
N ASP A 154 -25.38 -0.57 4.87
CA ASP A 154 -24.93 0.65 5.56
C ASP A 154 -23.40 0.79 5.47
N PRO A 155 -22.86 1.86 4.85
CA PRO A 155 -21.42 2.05 4.67
C PRO A 155 -20.69 2.34 5.99
N LEU A 156 -21.40 2.62 7.09
CA LEU A 156 -20.82 2.79 8.42
C LEU A 156 -20.86 1.49 9.26
N TRP A 157 -21.40 0.39 8.71
CA TRP A 157 -21.53 -0.88 9.41
C TRP A 157 -20.26 -1.74 9.32
N PHE A 158 -19.39 -1.60 10.32
CA PHE A 158 -18.21 -2.46 10.48
C PHE A 158 -18.56 -3.81 11.11
N HIS A 159 -18.42 -4.90 10.35
CA HIS A 159 -18.84 -6.26 10.70
C HIS A 159 -18.00 -7.33 9.98
N VAL A 160 -18.22 -8.62 10.27
CA VAL A 160 -17.57 -9.73 9.56
C VAL A 160 -18.36 -10.04 8.28
N LEU A 161 -17.82 -9.67 7.13
CA LEU A 161 -18.43 -9.88 5.80
C LEU A 161 -18.43 -11.37 5.41
N GLN A 162 -17.35 -12.10 5.71
CA GLN A 162 -17.21 -13.53 5.38
C GLN A 162 -16.29 -14.25 6.36
N GLU A 163 -16.54 -15.54 6.60
CA GLU A 163 -15.62 -16.43 7.34
C GLU A 163 -15.17 -17.62 6.47
N PHE A 164 -14.01 -18.18 6.81
CA PHE A 164 -13.58 -19.50 6.35
C PHE A 164 -12.93 -20.29 7.52
N PRO A 165 -13.27 -21.57 7.72
CA PRO A 165 -14.30 -22.35 7.01
C PRO A 165 -15.71 -21.81 7.25
N SER A 166 -16.47 -21.65 6.18
CA SER A 166 -17.86 -21.19 6.23
C SER A 166 -18.79 -22.25 6.86
N SER A 167 -19.95 -21.82 7.38
CA SER A 167 -20.86 -22.68 8.18
C SER A 167 -21.42 -23.93 7.48
N ASN A 168 -21.31 -24.02 6.15
CA ASN A 168 -21.63 -25.21 5.35
C ASN A 168 -20.46 -26.21 5.23
N LEU A 169 -19.23 -25.81 5.55
CA LEU A 169 -18.03 -26.65 5.54
C LEU A 169 -17.79 -27.29 6.94
N PRO A 170 -17.18 -28.49 7.01
CA PRO A 170 -16.86 -29.08 8.30
C PRO A 170 -15.67 -28.36 8.96
N PHE A 171 -15.91 -27.71 10.10
CA PHE A 171 -14.84 -27.22 10.98
C PHE A 171 -14.06 -28.40 11.57
N MET A 172 -12.74 -28.38 11.40
CA MET A 172 -11.83 -29.48 11.70
C MET A 172 -10.93 -29.19 12.90
N ASP A 173 -10.27 -30.23 13.41
CA ASP A 173 -9.19 -30.11 14.38
C ASP A 173 -8.04 -29.21 13.91
N PHE A 174 -7.68 -29.24 12.62
CA PHE A 174 -6.66 -28.37 12.02
C PHE A 174 -7.18 -27.01 11.49
N SER A 175 -8.45 -26.63 11.69
CA SER A 175 -9.02 -25.46 10.99
C SER A 175 -8.45 -24.12 11.48
N VAL A 176 -7.76 -23.41 10.59
CA VAL A 176 -7.40 -21.99 10.71
C VAL A 176 -8.63 -21.12 10.47
N ILE A 177 -8.94 -20.21 11.40
CA ILE A 177 -10.08 -19.30 11.31
C ILE A 177 -9.65 -18.06 10.52
N HIS A 178 -10.30 -17.80 9.39
CA HIS A 178 -10.12 -16.58 8.61
C HIS A 178 -11.41 -15.75 8.64
N LEU A 179 -11.33 -14.49 9.04
CA LEU A 179 -12.43 -13.53 9.01
C LEU A 179 -12.09 -12.40 8.02
N THR A 180 -12.94 -12.17 7.03
CA THR A 180 -12.91 -11.00 6.16
C THR A 180 -13.90 -9.99 6.70
N MET A 181 -13.44 -8.78 7.00
CA MET A 181 -14.22 -7.68 7.56
C MET A 181 -14.75 -6.78 6.44
N SER A 182 -15.84 -6.04 6.68
CA SER A 182 -16.36 -5.07 5.72
C SER A 182 -15.38 -3.91 5.44
N HIS A 183 -14.55 -3.54 6.42
CA HIS A 183 -13.58 -2.45 6.33
C HIS A 183 -12.16 -2.90 6.69
N THR A 184 -11.17 -2.08 6.32
CA THR A 184 -9.79 -2.18 6.82
C THR A 184 -9.78 -2.13 8.35
N VAL A 185 -9.05 -3.03 9.00
CA VAL A 185 -9.04 -3.20 10.46
C VAL A 185 -7.94 -2.34 11.10
N ASP A 186 -8.25 -1.69 12.22
CA ASP A 186 -7.22 -1.12 13.10
C ASP A 186 -6.57 -2.25 13.91
N ALA A 187 -5.48 -2.80 13.39
CA ALA A 187 -4.71 -3.88 14.01
C ALA A 187 -4.22 -3.55 15.44
N SER A 188 -4.14 -2.28 15.85
CA SER A 188 -3.80 -1.93 17.23
C SER A 188 -4.87 -2.37 18.23
N THR A 189 -6.13 -2.50 17.78
CA THR A 189 -7.31 -2.89 18.57
C THR A 189 -7.57 -4.39 18.64
N VAL A 190 -6.79 -5.21 17.91
CA VAL A 190 -7.01 -6.65 17.75
C VAL A 190 -5.77 -7.43 18.20
N LYS A 191 -5.79 -7.92 19.44
CA LYS A 191 -4.75 -8.75 20.05
C LYS A 191 -5.39 -9.93 20.78
N LEU A 192 -4.59 -10.96 21.07
CA LEU A 192 -5.07 -12.16 21.77
C LEU A 192 -5.50 -11.80 23.20
N ASP A 193 -6.71 -12.25 23.59
CA ASP A 193 -7.42 -11.87 24.82
C ASP A 193 -7.68 -10.35 24.98
N GLN A 194 -7.47 -9.54 23.94
CA GLN A 194 -7.67 -8.08 23.91
C GLN A 194 -8.18 -7.61 22.54
N GLY A 195 -9.50 -7.70 22.32
CA GLY A 195 -10.12 -7.43 21.03
C GLY A 195 -10.54 -8.72 20.31
N PHE A 196 -9.67 -9.72 20.30
CA PHE A 196 -9.95 -11.08 19.82
C PHE A 196 -9.76 -12.10 20.94
N SER A 197 -10.64 -13.10 21.07
CA SER A 197 -10.35 -14.30 21.85
C SER A 197 -10.99 -15.56 21.26
N PHE A 198 -10.36 -16.71 21.51
CA PHE A 198 -10.82 -18.02 21.08
C PHE A 198 -10.54 -19.06 22.19
N THR A 199 -11.51 -19.28 23.08
CA THR A 199 -11.31 -20.05 24.32
C THR A 199 -11.93 -21.46 24.25
N GLU A 200 -11.32 -22.45 24.89
CA GLU A 200 -11.99 -23.75 25.11
C GLU A 200 -13.05 -23.62 26.22
N ALA A 201 -14.19 -24.32 26.09
CA ALA A 201 -15.25 -24.33 27.09
C ALA A 201 -14.74 -24.68 28.50
N GLY A 202 -14.78 -23.68 29.40
CA GLY A 202 -14.29 -23.78 30.79
C GLY A 202 -12.96 -23.06 31.04
N GLN A 203 -12.27 -22.61 30.00
CA GLN A 203 -11.09 -21.74 30.09
C GLN A 203 -11.45 -20.26 29.96
N THR A 204 -10.59 -19.39 30.48
CA THR A 204 -10.73 -17.92 30.41
C THR A 204 -9.70 -17.23 29.52
N GLN A 205 -8.66 -17.95 29.10
CA GLN A 205 -7.66 -17.49 28.13
C GLN A 205 -7.89 -18.17 26.78
N SER A 206 -7.43 -17.53 25.71
CA SER A 206 -7.46 -18.13 24.38
C SER A 206 -6.55 -19.36 24.28
N VAL A 207 -6.88 -20.24 23.34
CA VAL A 207 -5.97 -21.30 22.88
C VAL A 207 -4.69 -20.64 22.34
N PRO A 208 -3.47 -21.16 22.63
CA PRO A 208 -2.26 -20.68 21.99
C PRO A 208 -2.34 -20.80 20.46
N GLY A 209 -1.97 -19.75 19.74
CA GLY A 209 -2.01 -19.72 18.28
C GLY A 209 -1.52 -18.38 17.73
N LYS A 210 -1.25 -18.36 16.42
CA LYS A 210 -0.81 -17.18 15.67
C LYS A 210 -2.03 -16.37 15.25
N LEU A 211 -2.14 -15.15 15.77
CA LEU A 211 -3.13 -14.15 15.37
C LEU A 211 -2.48 -13.17 14.39
N MET A 212 -3.06 -13.01 13.21
CA MET A 212 -2.63 -12.07 12.18
C MET A 212 -3.75 -11.08 11.84
N VAL A 213 -3.39 -9.82 11.60
CA VAL A 213 -4.32 -8.75 11.25
C VAL A 213 -3.66 -7.82 10.23
N LYS A 214 -4.17 -7.81 8.98
CA LYS A 214 -3.68 -6.96 7.89
C LYS A 214 -4.83 -6.65 6.93
N ASP A 215 -4.87 -5.44 6.41
CA ASP A 215 -5.95 -4.93 5.55
C ASP A 215 -7.34 -5.23 6.14
N ARG A 216 -8.18 -6.02 5.46
CA ARG A 216 -9.54 -6.40 5.90
C ARG A 216 -9.59 -7.75 6.64
N TYR A 217 -8.46 -8.37 6.97
CA TYR A 217 -8.43 -9.74 7.47
C TYR A 217 -8.04 -9.84 8.95
N ILE A 218 -8.73 -10.71 9.68
CA ILE A 218 -8.34 -11.21 11.01
C ILE A 218 -8.24 -12.73 10.89
N ILE A 219 -7.06 -13.29 11.14
CA ILE A 219 -6.76 -14.71 10.93
C ILE A 219 -6.17 -15.31 12.21
N PHE A 220 -6.66 -16.48 12.61
CA PHE A 220 -6.20 -17.18 13.80
C PHE A 220 -5.91 -18.66 13.50
N ASP A 221 -4.63 -19.01 13.59
CA ASP A 221 -4.06 -20.33 13.35
C ASP A 221 -3.64 -20.97 14.70
N PRO A 222 -4.34 -22.01 15.19
CA PRO A 222 -3.97 -22.71 16.41
C PRO A 222 -2.54 -23.25 16.39
N LYS A 223 -1.86 -23.23 17.55
CA LYS A 223 -0.49 -23.74 17.67
C LYS A 223 -0.43 -25.27 17.48
N ASP A 224 -1.42 -25.96 18.01
CA ASP A 224 -1.62 -27.41 17.96
C ASP A 224 -3.05 -27.72 17.47
N ASP A 225 -3.26 -28.87 16.83
CA ASP A 225 -4.58 -29.32 16.36
C ASP A 225 -5.60 -29.35 17.52
N LEU A 226 -6.75 -28.69 17.32
CA LEU A 226 -7.81 -28.53 18.32
C LEU A 226 -8.42 -29.89 18.73
N THR A 227 -8.83 -30.02 20.00
CA THR A 227 -9.37 -31.30 20.50
C THR A 227 -10.75 -31.60 19.90
N PRO A 228 -10.94 -32.70 19.14
CA PRO A 228 -12.22 -33.02 18.52
C PRO A 228 -13.36 -33.16 19.54
N GLY A 229 -14.53 -32.62 19.20
CA GLY A 229 -15.74 -32.70 20.02
C GLY A 229 -15.76 -31.81 21.27
N LYS A 230 -14.71 -31.00 21.53
CA LYS A 230 -14.79 -29.89 22.49
C LYS A 230 -15.50 -28.70 21.85
N THR A 231 -16.16 -27.89 22.67
CA THR A 231 -16.68 -26.57 22.25
C THR A 231 -15.61 -25.52 22.47
N TYR A 232 -15.36 -24.71 21.45
CA TYR A 232 -14.55 -23.50 21.51
C TYR A 232 -15.42 -22.28 21.21
N THR A 233 -15.14 -21.15 21.86
CA THR A 233 -15.90 -19.91 21.70
C THR A 233 -15.00 -18.80 21.19
N LEU A 234 -15.30 -18.28 20.00
CA LEU A 234 -14.68 -17.08 19.43
C LEU A 234 -15.46 -15.83 19.84
N LYS A 235 -14.73 -14.76 20.17
CA LYS A 235 -15.29 -13.45 20.49
C LYS A 235 -14.49 -12.33 19.84
N LEU A 236 -15.20 -11.42 19.20
CA LEU A 236 -14.71 -10.08 18.85
C LEU A 236 -15.29 -9.08 19.86
N ALA A 237 -14.43 -8.27 20.49
CA ALA A 237 -14.86 -7.30 21.49
C ALA A 237 -15.41 -6.03 20.82
N PRO A 238 -16.44 -5.37 21.38
CA PRO A 238 -16.96 -4.08 20.87
C PRO A 238 -15.96 -2.90 20.86
N THR A 239 -14.71 -3.13 21.27
CA THR A 239 -13.59 -2.17 21.18
C THR A 239 -12.76 -2.30 19.90
N VAL A 240 -12.96 -3.36 19.12
CA VAL A 240 -12.30 -3.54 17.82
C VAL A 240 -12.82 -2.49 16.84
N LYS A 241 -11.92 -1.90 16.06
CA LYS A 241 -12.22 -0.81 15.12
C LYS A 241 -11.78 -1.12 13.69
N SER A 242 -12.41 -0.43 12.76
CA SER A 242 -11.86 -0.18 11.45
C SER A 242 -10.78 0.92 11.51
N ARG A 243 -9.92 0.99 10.49
CA ARG A 243 -8.91 2.05 10.35
C ARG A 243 -9.54 3.44 10.25
N SER A 244 -10.68 3.59 9.58
CA SER A 244 -11.51 4.82 9.56
C SER A 244 -12.22 5.14 10.89
N GLY A 245 -12.12 4.28 11.91
CA GLY A 245 -12.53 4.57 13.29
C GLY A 245 -13.92 4.07 13.70
N LEU A 246 -14.65 3.40 12.80
CA LEU A 246 -15.93 2.73 13.11
C LEU A 246 -15.69 1.58 14.10
N LEU A 247 -16.57 1.43 15.10
CA LEU A 247 -16.56 0.31 16.05
C LEU A 247 -17.28 -0.92 15.46
N ILE A 248 -16.85 -2.12 15.84
CA ILE A 248 -17.50 -3.35 15.37
C ILE A 248 -18.92 -3.50 15.96
N ASP A 249 -19.89 -3.79 15.10
CA ASP A 249 -21.29 -4.05 15.48
C ASP A 249 -21.78 -5.33 14.81
N ASP A 250 -21.28 -6.46 15.33
CA ASP A 250 -21.62 -7.79 14.84
C ASP A 250 -22.03 -8.74 15.99
N ALA A 251 -23.35 -8.89 16.14
CA ALA A 251 -23.94 -9.72 17.19
C ALA A 251 -23.60 -11.21 17.05
N ALA A 252 -23.25 -11.69 15.85
CA ALA A 252 -22.93 -13.11 15.64
C ALA A 252 -21.56 -13.50 16.23
N TYR A 253 -20.65 -12.53 16.39
CA TYR A 253 -19.28 -12.75 16.88
C TYR A 253 -19.05 -12.30 18.32
N LEU A 254 -20.11 -11.98 19.08
CA LEU A 254 -20.02 -11.74 20.52
C LEU A 254 -19.75 -13.03 21.32
N GLU A 255 -20.35 -14.16 20.92
CA GLU A 255 -20.16 -15.50 21.50
C GLU A 255 -20.32 -16.61 20.44
N LYS A 256 -19.52 -16.58 19.37
CA LYS A 256 -19.61 -17.59 18.29
C LYS A 256 -19.00 -18.91 18.74
N THR A 257 -19.66 -20.05 18.46
CA THR A 257 -19.19 -21.36 18.94
C THR A 257 -18.86 -22.34 17.82
N TYR A 258 -17.78 -23.10 18.03
CA TYR A 258 -17.26 -24.10 17.10
C TYR A 258 -17.08 -25.45 17.83
N VAL A 259 -17.25 -26.55 17.11
CA VAL A 259 -16.99 -27.92 17.62
C VAL A 259 -16.17 -28.68 16.57
N PRO A 260 -14.83 -28.78 16.73
CA PRO A 260 -13.95 -29.42 15.77
C PRO A 260 -14.30 -30.90 15.54
N LYS A 261 -14.32 -31.31 14.27
CA LYS A 261 -14.39 -32.72 13.87
C LYS A 261 -13.00 -33.34 13.79
N SER A 262 -12.90 -34.61 14.14
CA SER A 262 -11.65 -35.36 13.97
C SER A 262 -11.38 -35.62 12.49
N SER A 263 -10.23 -35.20 11.99
CA SER A 263 -9.75 -35.52 10.64
C SER A 263 -9.02 -36.87 10.55
N LEU A 264 -8.70 -37.48 11.70
CA LEU A 264 -8.00 -38.77 11.77
C LEU A 264 -8.91 -39.94 11.33
N PRO A 265 -8.36 -40.96 10.63
CA PRO A 265 -6.99 -41.05 10.14
C PRO A 265 -6.77 -40.16 8.89
N ARG A 266 -5.59 -39.57 8.79
CA ARG A 266 -5.14 -38.81 7.61
C ARG A 266 -4.26 -39.65 6.71
N THR A 267 -4.13 -39.26 5.44
CA THR A 267 -3.19 -39.81 4.46
C THR A 267 -2.45 -38.67 3.80
N THR A 268 -1.12 -38.70 3.80
CA THR A 268 -0.31 -37.71 3.06
C THR A 268 -0.35 -38.03 1.56
N MET A 269 -0.64 -37.03 0.74
CA MET A 269 -0.50 -37.07 -0.72
C MET A 269 0.56 -36.06 -1.15
N VAL A 270 1.57 -36.53 -1.87
CA VAL A 270 2.59 -35.69 -2.48
C VAL A 270 2.09 -35.21 -3.85
N GLN A 271 2.11 -33.90 -4.05
CA GLN A 271 1.70 -33.22 -5.29
C GLN A 271 2.83 -32.31 -5.77
N LYS A 272 3.12 -32.29 -7.07
CA LYS A 272 4.08 -31.34 -7.66
C LYS A 272 3.38 -30.04 -8.09
N ILE A 273 4.11 -28.95 -7.88
CA ILE A 273 3.88 -27.62 -8.46
C ILE A 273 5.03 -27.42 -9.45
N GLN A 274 4.71 -27.19 -10.72
CA GLN A 274 5.71 -26.92 -11.76
C GLN A 274 5.10 -25.97 -12.79
N GLY A 275 5.71 -24.80 -12.94
CA GLY A 275 5.34 -23.77 -13.92
C GLY A 275 6.51 -23.44 -14.83
N ALA A 276 6.20 -23.12 -16.08
CA ALA A 276 7.15 -22.67 -17.10
C ALA A 276 6.42 -21.83 -18.16
N ALA A 277 7.16 -20.98 -18.87
CA ALA A 277 6.62 -20.22 -20.00
C ALA A 277 6.11 -21.14 -21.12
N ASP A 278 5.15 -20.63 -21.88
CA ASP A 278 4.63 -21.18 -23.16
C ASP A 278 4.25 -22.68 -23.15
N THR A 279 3.94 -23.23 -21.98
CA THR A 279 3.60 -24.66 -21.82
C THR A 279 2.44 -24.86 -20.85
N ASN A 280 1.51 -25.75 -21.22
CA ASN A 280 0.35 -26.19 -20.44
C ASN A 280 -0.47 -25.04 -19.82
N ILE A 281 -1.37 -24.44 -20.60
CA ILE A 281 -2.35 -23.46 -20.11
C ILE A 281 -3.37 -24.13 -19.15
N SER A 282 -3.90 -23.37 -18.19
CA SER A 282 -5.06 -23.76 -17.38
C SER A 282 -6.37 -23.36 -18.09
N PRO A 283 -7.34 -24.29 -18.24
CA PRO A 283 -8.65 -23.97 -18.82
C PRO A 283 -9.52 -23.07 -17.93
N LEU A 284 -9.08 -22.77 -16.71
CA LEU A 284 -9.79 -21.90 -15.75
C LEU A 284 -9.36 -20.43 -15.82
N SER A 285 -8.12 -20.14 -16.25
CA SER A 285 -7.52 -18.79 -16.18
C SER A 285 -7.01 -18.24 -17.52
N ALA A 286 -6.89 -19.08 -18.55
CA ALA A 286 -6.12 -18.79 -19.78
C ALA A 286 -4.62 -18.52 -19.57
N LEU A 287 -4.11 -18.66 -18.33
CA LEU A 287 -2.71 -18.50 -17.99
C LEU A 287 -1.94 -19.83 -18.10
N PRO A 288 -0.60 -19.80 -18.27
CA PRO A 288 0.25 -20.97 -18.01
C PRO A 288 0.01 -21.52 -16.60
N ARG A 289 -0.07 -22.84 -16.44
CA ARG A 289 -0.23 -23.48 -15.12
C ARG A 289 0.93 -23.14 -14.20
N ASN A 290 0.64 -22.96 -12.90
CA ASN A 290 1.62 -22.57 -11.88
C ASN A 290 2.33 -21.25 -12.23
N SER A 291 1.55 -20.25 -12.64
CA SER A 291 2.05 -18.88 -12.88
C SER A 291 1.33 -17.86 -12.00
N VAL A 292 2.06 -16.78 -11.71
CA VAL A 292 1.58 -15.58 -11.03
C VAL A 292 1.98 -14.39 -11.90
N PRO A 293 1.16 -14.01 -12.90
CA PRO A 293 1.19 -12.67 -13.44
C PRO A 293 0.88 -11.66 -12.33
N VAL A 294 1.63 -10.56 -12.31
CA VAL A 294 1.35 -9.36 -11.53
C VAL A 294 1.39 -8.18 -12.49
N ASN A 295 0.30 -7.42 -12.54
CA ASN A 295 0.20 -6.19 -13.32
C ASN A 295 0.32 -4.99 -12.37
N SER A 296 1.18 -4.04 -12.75
CA SER A 296 1.60 -2.92 -11.92
C SER A 296 2.00 -1.73 -12.78
N THR A 297 1.60 -0.52 -12.37
CA THR A 297 2.07 0.75 -12.94
C THR A 297 3.59 0.85 -12.83
N LEU A 298 4.18 0.43 -11.69
CA LEU A 298 5.61 0.51 -11.45
C LEU A 298 6.40 -0.63 -12.08
N MET A 299 6.03 -1.89 -11.86
CA MET A 299 6.80 -3.05 -12.34
C MET A 299 6.37 -3.57 -13.72
N GLY A 300 5.23 -3.14 -14.25
CA GLY A 300 4.68 -3.60 -15.52
C GLY A 300 3.97 -4.94 -15.42
N ASP A 301 3.79 -5.60 -16.56
CA ASP A 301 3.34 -6.99 -16.65
C ASP A 301 4.53 -7.94 -16.44
N VAL A 302 4.64 -8.50 -15.23
CA VAL A 302 5.66 -9.51 -14.89
C VAL A 302 5.00 -10.83 -14.53
N ILE A 303 5.61 -11.96 -14.90
CA ILE A 303 5.09 -13.30 -14.60
C ILE A 303 6.15 -14.11 -13.87
N SER A 304 5.85 -14.55 -12.65
CA SER A 304 6.66 -15.54 -11.94
C SER A 304 6.08 -16.95 -12.10
N PHE A 305 6.94 -17.96 -12.25
CA PHE A 305 6.56 -19.36 -12.41
C PHE A 305 6.88 -20.15 -11.13
N ALA A 306 5.85 -20.72 -10.52
CA ALA A 306 5.90 -21.44 -9.25
C ALA A 306 6.42 -22.87 -9.42
N ASN A 307 7.32 -23.30 -8.53
CA ASN A 307 7.90 -24.63 -8.50
C ASN A 307 8.03 -25.13 -7.05
N SER A 308 7.47 -26.30 -6.72
CA SER A 308 7.54 -26.93 -5.38
C SER A 308 7.04 -28.39 -5.37
N ASN A 309 7.15 -29.06 -4.22
CA ASN A 309 6.42 -30.29 -3.90
C ASN A 309 5.63 -30.06 -2.60
N TYR A 310 4.32 -30.24 -2.67
CA TYR A 310 3.40 -30.11 -1.54
C TYR A 310 3.07 -31.49 -0.93
N TYR A 311 2.95 -31.50 0.40
CA TYR A 311 2.71 -32.70 1.22
C TYR A 311 1.35 -32.55 1.91
N THR A 312 0.28 -32.76 1.15
CA THR A 312 -1.10 -32.50 1.56
C THR A 312 -1.61 -33.60 2.48
N GLU A 313 -2.01 -33.26 3.71
CA GLU A 313 -2.69 -34.18 4.62
C GLU A 313 -4.19 -34.25 4.27
N LEU A 314 -4.61 -35.32 3.60
CA LEU A 314 -6.02 -35.61 3.31
C LEU A 314 -6.69 -36.31 4.50
N ALA A 315 -7.84 -35.82 4.97
CA ALA A 315 -8.68 -36.59 5.88
C ALA A 315 -9.33 -37.79 5.17
N PHE A 316 -9.74 -38.82 5.93
CA PHE A 316 -10.36 -40.02 5.35
C PHE A 316 -11.71 -39.71 4.66
N ILE A 317 -11.67 -39.56 3.32
CA ILE A 317 -12.78 -39.11 2.46
C ILE A 317 -14.15 -39.77 2.77
N PRO A 318 -14.27 -41.09 3.05
CA PRO A 318 -15.55 -41.70 3.41
C PRO A 318 -16.24 -41.16 4.67
N ASN A 319 -15.51 -40.46 5.55
CA ASN A 319 -16.10 -39.76 6.70
C ASN A 319 -16.70 -38.38 6.31
N PHE A 320 -16.36 -37.87 5.12
CA PHE A 320 -16.65 -36.51 4.65
C PHE A 320 -17.11 -36.52 3.17
N PRO A 321 -18.19 -37.25 2.81
CA PRO A 321 -18.55 -37.52 1.41
C PRO A 321 -18.87 -36.26 0.58
N ASP A 322 -19.39 -35.22 1.22
CA ASP A 322 -19.89 -34.01 0.55
C ASP A 322 -18.87 -32.86 0.49
N ALA A 323 -17.92 -32.83 1.41
CA ALA A 323 -16.89 -31.81 1.58
C ALA A 323 -15.67 -32.40 2.30
N ALA A 324 -14.78 -33.05 1.55
CA ALA A 324 -13.63 -33.77 2.12
C ALA A 324 -12.49 -32.79 2.45
N PRO A 325 -12.09 -32.64 3.73
CA PRO A 325 -11.15 -31.62 4.15
C PRO A 325 -9.69 -32.09 4.02
N PHE A 326 -8.80 -31.13 3.78
CA PHE A 326 -7.35 -31.32 3.72
C PHE A 326 -6.59 -30.11 4.27
N VAL A 327 -5.33 -30.33 4.65
CA VAL A 327 -4.42 -29.26 5.11
C VAL A 327 -3.03 -29.43 4.50
N ILE A 328 -2.38 -28.31 4.18
CA ILE A 328 -0.95 -28.25 3.88
C ILE A 328 -0.32 -27.43 5.01
N ARG A 329 0.59 -28.04 5.77
CA ARG A 329 1.14 -27.46 7.00
C ARG A 329 2.03 -26.24 6.72
N LYS A 330 2.01 -25.27 7.64
CA LYS A 330 2.92 -24.10 7.66
C LYS A 330 4.39 -24.49 7.58
N GLY A 331 5.18 -23.59 7.00
CA GLY A 331 6.58 -23.83 6.63
C GLY A 331 6.79 -24.53 5.28
N ALA A 332 5.74 -24.88 4.54
CA ALA A 332 5.90 -25.28 3.14
C ALA A 332 6.25 -24.06 2.26
N VAL A 333 7.21 -24.19 1.35
CA VAL A 333 7.73 -23.10 0.51
C VAL A 333 7.45 -23.37 -0.97
N ILE A 334 7.04 -22.34 -1.71
CA ILE A 334 7.05 -22.32 -3.17
C ILE A 334 8.20 -21.43 -3.65
N LYS A 335 8.98 -21.89 -4.63
CA LYS A 335 9.96 -21.08 -5.34
C LYS A 335 9.34 -20.48 -6.60
N GLY A 336 9.30 -19.16 -6.70
CA GLY A 336 8.96 -18.40 -7.89
C GLY A 336 10.22 -18.03 -8.70
N SER A 337 10.10 -18.03 -10.03
CA SER A 337 11.17 -17.58 -10.92
C SER A 337 11.46 -16.08 -10.75
N SER A 338 12.72 -15.70 -10.94
CA SER A 338 13.16 -14.30 -10.87
C SER A 338 12.43 -13.40 -11.85
N MET A 339 12.02 -12.22 -11.37
CA MET A 339 11.41 -11.15 -12.16
C MET A 339 12.39 -9.97 -12.29
N PRO A 340 12.35 -9.22 -13.40
CA PRO A 340 13.02 -7.92 -13.49
C PRO A 340 12.33 -6.91 -12.57
N VAL A 341 13.08 -5.96 -12.01
CA VAL A 341 12.50 -4.78 -11.37
C VAL A 341 12.60 -3.60 -12.33
N ALA A 342 11.45 -2.99 -12.60
CA ALA A 342 11.31 -1.81 -13.44
C ALA A 342 10.58 -0.70 -12.68
N ILE A 343 10.62 0.50 -13.25
CA ILE A 343 9.79 1.67 -12.94
C ILE A 343 8.95 1.95 -14.19
N GLY A 344 7.67 2.31 -14.02
CA GLY A 344 6.73 2.50 -15.14
C GLY A 344 6.53 1.28 -16.04
N GLY A 345 6.89 0.08 -15.56
CA GLY A 345 6.92 -1.17 -16.31
C GLY A 345 7.95 -1.28 -17.43
N GLN A 346 8.83 -0.29 -17.62
CA GLN A 346 9.75 -0.24 -18.78
C GLN A 346 11.17 0.24 -18.43
N VAL A 347 11.33 1.23 -17.55
CA VAL A 347 12.65 1.75 -17.16
C VAL A 347 13.26 0.83 -16.11
N SER A 348 14.39 0.18 -16.40
CA SER A 348 15.00 -0.77 -15.47
C SER A 348 15.44 -0.11 -14.16
N ALA A 349 15.19 -0.77 -13.02
CA ALA A 349 15.73 -0.37 -11.72
C ALA A 349 17.20 -0.81 -11.50
N GLY A 350 17.81 -1.50 -12.48
CA GLY A 350 19.20 -1.99 -12.41
C GLY A 350 19.40 -3.33 -11.68
N TYR A 351 18.33 -3.97 -11.18
CA TYR A 351 18.39 -5.26 -10.50
C TYR A 351 17.15 -6.15 -10.76
N THR A 352 17.22 -7.40 -10.31
CA THR A 352 16.17 -8.42 -10.37
C THR A 352 15.76 -8.87 -8.96
N THR A 353 14.68 -9.62 -8.84
CA THR A 353 14.30 -10.24 -7.56
C THR A 353 15.24 -11.38 -7.12
N GLU A 354 15.92 -12.02 -8.07
CA GLU A 354 16.46 -13.39 -7.91
C GLU A 354 15.32 -14.37 -7.52
N GLU A 355 15.59 -15.54 -6.92
CA GLU A 355 14.48 -16.43 -6.52
C GLU A 355 13.51 -15.73 -5.55
N ILE A 356 12.22 -15.95 -5.77
CA ILE A 356 11.15 -15.46 -4.90
C ILE A 356 10.65 -16.64 -4.08
N TYR A 357 10.41 -16.44 -2.78
CA TYR A 357 9.88 -17.49 -1.90
C TYR A 357 8.49 -17.09 -1.40
N LEU A 358 7.52 -17.98 -1.55
CA LEU A 358 6.21 -17.89 -0.91
C LEU A 358 6.14 -18.98 0.16
N THR A 359 6.29 -18.61 1.43
CA THR A 359 6.33 -19.53 2.57
C THR A 359 4.99 -19.52 3.29
N LEU A 360 4.35 -20.68 3.48
CA LEU A 360 3.12 -20.80 4.25
C LEU A 360 3.35 -20.36 5.71
N ILE A 361 2.68 -19.27 6.10
CA ILE A 361 2.82 -18.67 7.44
C ILE A 361 1.69 -19.06 8.41
N THR A 362 0.68 -19.77 7.91
CA THR A 362 -0.43 -20.44 8.62
C THR A 362 -0.69 -21.80 7.95
N ASP A 363 -1.49 -22.67 8.58
CA ASP A 363 -1.89 -23.96 8.00
C ASP A 363 -2.94 -23.79 6.88
N ALA A 364 -2.51 -23.93 5.63
CA ALA A 364 -3.36 -23.79 4.46
C ALA A 364 -4.46 -24.87 4.44
N THR A 365 -5.71 -24.43 4.61
CA THR A 365 -6.88 -25.29 4.84
C THR A 365 -7.75 -25.34 3.58
N GLY A 366 -8.13 -26.54 3.14
CA GLY A 366 -8.94 -26.71 1.93
C GLY A 366 -9.96 -27.85 1.98
N TYR A 367 -10.87 -27.85 1.01
CA TYR A 367 -12.01 -28.76 0.92
C TYR A 367 -12.27 -29.18 -0.53
N LEU A 368 -12.48 -30.49 -0.75
CA LEU A 368 -12.99 -31.05 -2.01
C LEU A 368 -14.51 -31.24 -1.89
N ILE A 369 -15.29 -30.37 -2.52
CA ILE A 369 -16.76 -30.32 -2.37
C ILE A 369 -17.48 -30.89 -3.61
N ASN A 370 -18.72 -31.35 -3.42
CA ASN A 370 -19.61 -31.67 -4.55
C ASN A 370 -19.81 -30.44 -5.45
N ASN A 371 -19.81 -30.64 -6.76
CA ASN A 371 -20.05 -29.54 -7.71
C ASN A 371 -21.45 -28.94 -7.49
N THR A 372 -21.55 -27.65 -7.19
CA THR A 372 -22.82 -26.99 -6.88
C THR A 372 -23.74 -26.81 -8.10
N ASN A 373 -23.17 -26.78 -9.30
CA ASN A 373 -23.88 -26.51 -10.55
C ASN A 373 -24.42 -27.78 -11.24
N SER A 374 -24.00 -28.97 -10.80
CA SER A 374 -24.42 -30.25 -11.37
C SER A 374 -24.83 -31.26 -10.29
N GLN A 375 -25.71 -32.19 -10.67
CA GLN A 375 -26.13 -33.31 -9.83
C GLN A 375 -25.56 -34.65 -10.35
N ASP A 376 -24.70 -34.60 -11.36
CA ASP A 376 -23.93 -35.75 -11.80
C ASP A 376 -22.82 -36.08 -10.79
N ARG A 377 -22.63 -37.37 -10.52
CA ARG A 377 -21.59 -37.89 -9.63
C ARG A 377 -20.20 -37.89 -10.28
N ASN A 378 -20.15 -37.81 -11.61
CA ASN A 378 -18.91 -37.73 -12.37
C ASN A 378 -18.48 -36.26 -12.63
N ALA A 379 -19.31 -35.28 -12.25
CA ALA A 379 -18.94 -33.87 -12.36
C ALA A 379 -17.66 -33.57 -11.56
N PRO A 380 -16.70 -32.80 -12.10
CA PRO A 380 -15.49 -32.42 -11.37
C PRO A 380 -15.82 -31.80 -10.01
N LYS A 381 -15.22 -32.36 -8.96
CA LYS A 381 -15.36 -31.83 -7.59
C LYS A 381 -14.85 -30.39 -7.59
N GLN A 382 -15.56 -29.48 -6.95
CA GLN A 382 -15.05 -28.12 -6.76
C GLN A 382 -14.03 -28.13 -5.62
N VAL A 383 -13.05 -27.23 -5.69
CA VAL A 383 -12.02 -27.05 -4.68
C VAL A 383 -12.10 -25.64 -4.14
N GLN A 384 -12.00 -25.51 -2.82
CA GLN A 384 -11.71 -24.27 -2.13
C GLN A 384 -10.49 -24.49 -1.23
N LEU A 385 -9.51 -23.61 -1.29
CA LEU A 385 -8.28 -23.64 -0.49
C LEU A 385 -7.95 -22.20 -0.07
N VAL A 386 -7.78 -21.96 1.23
CA VAL A 386 -7.29 -20.67 1.75
C VAL A 386 -5.92 -20.87 2.37
N MET A 387 -5.00 -19.97 2.03
CA MET A 387 -3.62 -19.97 2.50
C MET A 387 -3.11 -18.54 2.74
N ASP A 388 -2.22 -18.39 3.72
CA ASP A 388 -1.44 -17.17 3.94
C ASP A 388 0.02 -17.44 3.60
N VAL A 389 0.66 -16.51 2.88
CA VAL A 389 2.09 -16.63 2.54
C VAL A 389 2.87 -15.38 2.92
N ALA A 390 4.05 -15.58 3.49
CA ALA A 390 5.10 -14.55 3.45
C ALA A 390 5.78 -14.65 2.08
N MET A 391 5.72 -13.57 1.31
CA MET A 391 6.54 -13.36 0.12
C MET A 391 7.88 -12.75 0.55
N THR A 392 8.98 -13.28 0.01
CA THR A 392 10.34 -12.73 0.15
C THR A 392 11.09 -12.87 -1.17
N ALA A 393 12.16 -12.10 -1.36
CA ALA A 393 13.02 -12.15 -2.54
C ALA A 393 14.48 -12.37 -2.12
N GLN A 394 15.23 -13.14 -2.90
CA GLN A 394 16.62 -13.47 -2.60
C GLN A 394 17.54 -12.23 -2.66
N HIS A 395 17.36 -11.35 -3.64
CA HIS A 395 18.19 -10.15 -3.80
C HIS A 395 17.85 -9.07 -2.73
N PRO A 396 18.78 -8.58 -1.89
CA PRO A 396 18.45 -7.74 -0.73
C PRO A 396 17.66 -6.46 -1.03
N LYS A 397 18.01 -5.68 -2.07
CA LYS A 397 17.24 -4.47 -2.47
C LYS A 397 15.81 -4.82 -2.92
N ALA A 398 15.61 -6.01 -3.49
CA ALA A 398 14.28 -6.49 -3.85
C ALA A 398 13.52 -7.00 -2.62
N ASN A 399 14.20 -7.65 -1.68
CA ASN A 399 13.58 -8.14 -0.45
C ASN A 399 13.03 -6.97 0.37
N GLY A 400 13.79 -5.88 0.57
CA GLY A 400 13.28 -4.69 1.25
C GLY A 400 12.00 -4.11 0.62
N GLY A 401 11.96 -4.01 -0.72
CA GLY A 401 10.84 -3.42 -1.46
C GLY A 401 9.64 -4.33 -1.76
N LEU A 402 9.77 -5.66 -1.60
CA LEU A 402 8.75 -6.64 -1.99
C LEU A 402 8.35 -7.62 -0.89
N SER A 403 9.20 -7.84 0.12
CA SER A 403 8.92 -8.74 1.25
C SER A 403 7.62 -8.31 1.94
N GLN A 404 6.67 -9.22 2.16
CA GLN A 404 5.38 -8.93 2.83
C GLN A 404 4.58 -10.21 3.12
N ASP A 405 3.65 -10.13 4.06
CA ASP A 405 2.59 -11.13 4.22
C ASP A 405 1.45 -10.85 3.22
N VAL A 406 1.16 -11.82 2.35
CA VAL A 406 -0.04 -11.84 1.50
C VAL A 406 -1.04 -12.77 2.16
N LEU A 407 -2.02 -12.17 2.85
CA LEU A 407 -3.03 -12.89 3.63
C LEU A 407 -4.29 -13.21 2.82
N HIS A 408 -4.97 -14.28 3.21
CA HIS A 408 -6.23 -14.76 2.67
C HIS A 408 -6.20 -15.00 1.15
N VAL A 409 -5.15 -15.68 0.66
CA VAL A 409 -5.08 -16.15 -0.74
C VAL A 409 -6.13 -17.26 -0.91
N ASN A 410 -7.28 -16.89 -1.47
CA ASN A 410 -8.49 -17.69 -1.49
C ASN A 410 -8.68 -18.30 -2.90
N LEU A 411 -8.27 -19.55 -3.04
CA LEU A 411 -8.13 -20.27 -4.31
C LEU A 411 -9.35 -21.17 -4.55
N PHE A 412 -9.99 -21.00 -5.71
CA PHE A 412 -11.15 -21.78 -6.16
C PHE A 412 -10.91 -22.46 -7.48
N GLY A 413 -11.50 -23.64 -7.69
CA GLY A 413 -11.34 -24.37 -8.94
C GLY A 413 -11.93 -25.76 -8.91
N ILE A 414 -11.30 -26.70 -9.61
CA ILE A 414 -11.78 -28.08 -9.73
C ILE A 414 -10.70 -29.14 -9.51
N ALA A 415 -11.13 -30.27 -8.97
CA ALA A 415 -10.38 -31.50 -8.84
C ALA A 415 -10.95 -32.55 -9.82
N ARG A 416 -10.05 -33.16 -10.60
CA ARG A 416 -10.37 -34.17 -11.61
C ARG A 416 -9.24 -35.21 -11.69
N THR A 417 -9.47 -36.30 -12.41
CA THR A 417 -8.41 -37.29 -12.70
C THR A 417 -7.88 -37.05 -14.11
N GLU A 418 -6.58 -36.79 -14.25
CA GLU A 418 -5.86 -36.78 -15.53
C GLU A 418 -4.79 -37.88 -15.46
N ASN A 419 -4.66 -38.73 -16.49
CA ASN A 419 -3.64 -39.79 -16.56
C ASN A 419 -3.53 -40.67 -15.29
N ASP A 420 -4.68 -41.11 -14.76
CA ASP A 420 -4.84 -41.88 -13.52
C ASP A 420 -4.35 -41.20 -12.21
N VAL A 421 -3.98 -39.91 -12.25
CA VAL A 421 -3.62 -39.12 -11.06
C VAL A 421 -4.63 -38.01 -10.75
N LEU A 422 -4.75 -37.67 -9.46
CA LEU A 422 -5.54 -36.52 -9.02
C LEU A 422 -4.82 -35.23 -9.46
N VAL A 423 -5.54 -34.38 -10.19
CA VAL A 423 -5.10 -33.00 -10.47
C VAL A 423 -6.08 -32.01 -9.86
N VAL A 424 -5.54 -30.96 -9.28
CA VAL A 424 -6.27 -29.80 -8.74
C VAL A 424 -5.83 -28.58 -9.53
N ASP A 425 -6.79 -27.89 -10.11
CA ASP A 425 -6.63 -26.73 -11.00
C ASP A 425 -7.41 -25.61 -10.31
N THR A 426 -6.73 -24.56 -9.82
CA THR A 426 -7.35 -23.48 -9.04
C THR A 426 -6.81 -22.11 -9.44
N VAL A 427 -7.66 -21.11 -9.25
CA VAL A 427 -7.37 -19.69 -9.50
C VAL A 427 -7.80 -18.85 -8.30
N GLY A 428 -7.17 -17.69 -8.12
CA GLY A 428 -7.58 -16.68 -7.14
C GLY A 428 -6.78 -15.40 -7.31
N GLU A 429 -7.14 -14.36 -6.56
CA GLU A 429 -6.48 -13.06 -6.60
C GLU A 429 -5.57 -12.82 -5.40
N ILE A 430 -4.48 -12.11 -5.67
CA ILE A 430 -3.62 -11.49 -4.67
C ILE A 430 -3.47 -9.99 -4.99
N ASN A 431 -3.29 -9.19 -3.94
CA ASN A 431 -3.09 -7.75 -4.06
C ASN A 431 -1.79 -7.30 -3.36
N PRO A 432 -0.60 -7.71 -3.87
CA PRO A 432 0.67 -7.39 -3.24
C PRO A 432 1.01 -5.90 -3.35
N THR A 433 1.56 -5.34 -2.28
CA THR A 433 2.12 -3.98 -2.28
C THR A 433 3.54 -4.02 -2.89
N LEU A 434 3.76 -3.39 -4.04
CA LEU A 434 5.06 -3.34 -4.71
C LEU A 434 5.78 -2.02 -4.41
N LEU A 435 7.07 -2.11 -4.08
CA LEU A 435 7.94 -0.98 -3.71
C LEU A 435 7.37 -0.10 -2.58
N GLY A 436 6.41 -0.63 -1.80
CA GLY A 436 5.77 0.07 -0.68
C GLY A 436 4.74 1.15 -1.03
N VAL A 437 4.50 1.40 -2.33
CA VAL A 437 3.69 2.55 -2.78
C VAL A 437 2.54 2.18 -3.70
N GLU A 438 2.61 1.07 -4.43
CA GLU A 438 1.52 0.58 -5.28
C GLU A 438 0.93 -0.71 -4.71
N LYS A 439 -0.41 -0.82 -4.62
CA LYS A 439 -1.07 -2.13 -4.53
C LYS A 439 -1.35 -2.65 -5.94
N ALA A 440 -0.53 -3.59 -6.37
CA ALA A 440 -0.69 -4.27 -7.65
C ALA A 440 -1.72 -5.41 -7.53
N GLN A 441 -2.23 -5.90 -8.66
CA GLN A 441 -3.08 -7.10 -8.71
C GLN A 441 -2.34 -8.24 -9.40
N GLY A 442 -2.47 -9.45 -8.87
CA GLY A 442 -2.05 -10.68 -9.54
C GLY A 442 -3.14 -11.74 -9.53
N MET A 443 -3.37 -12.38 -10.67
CA MET A 443 -4.20 -13.59 -10.75
C MET A 443 -3.31 -14.82 -10.63
N VAL A 444 -3.43 -15.53 -9.52
CA VAL A 444 -2.67 -16.74 -9.22
C VAL A 444 -3.33 -17.93 -9.89
N SER A 445 -2.58 -18.70 -10.70
CA SER A 445 -3.06 -19.95 -11.29
C SER A 445 -2.24 -21.12 -10.76
N PHE A 446 -2.79 -21.86 -9.79
CA PHE A 446 -2.16 -23.05 -9.19
C PHE A 446 -2.66 -24.34 -9.85
N PHE A 447 -1.72 -25.24 -10.13
CA PHE A 447 -2.00 -26.57 -10.66
C PHE A 447 -1.19 -27.63 -9.90
N LEU A 448 -1.87 -28.38 -9.02
CA LEU A 448 -1.29 -29.43 -8.19
C LEU A 448 -1.54 -30.80 -8.84
N GLU A 449 -0.50 -31.46 -9.34
CA GLU A 449 -0.59 -32.82 -9.91
C GLU A 449 -0.03 -33.84 -8.91
N ALA A 450 -0.83 -34.82 -8.51
CA ALA A 450 -0.38 -35.88 -7.61
C ALA A 450 0.65 -36.79 -8.30
N TYR A 451 1.69 -37.21 -7.56
CA TYR A 451 2.65 -38.19 -8.06
C TYR A 451 1.97 -39.56 -8.28
N ALA A 452 2.16 -40.14 -9.47
CA ALA A 452 1.55 -41.42 -9.86
C ALA A 452 1.99 -42.61 -8.98
N ASP A 453 3.22 -42.59 -8.46
CA ASP A 453 3.67 -43.50 -7.41
C ASP A 453 4.04 -42.71 -6.15
N GLN A 454 3.10 -42.65 -5.21
CA GLN A 454 3.27 -41.99 -3.92
C GLN A 454 4.36 -42.61 -3.03
N ASN A 455 4.82 -43.84 -3.32
CA ASN A 455 5.91 -44.50 -2.57
C ASN A 455 7.30 -44.09 -3.08
N ASN A 456 7.38 -43.58 -4.32
CA ASN A 456 8.60 -43.11 -4.97
C ASN A 456 8.54 -41.59 -5.28
N ALA A 457 7.57 -40.88 -4.71
CA ALA A 457 7.51 -39.42 -4.74
C ALA A 457 8.69 -38.79 -3.97
N PRO A 458 9.10 -37.55 -4.28
CA PRO A 458 10.18 -36.88 -3.55
C PRO A 458 9.91 -36.82 -2.05
N ALA A 459 10.93 -37.16 -1.26
CA ALA A 459 10.88 -36.94 0.19
C ALA A 459 10.84 -35.44 0.51
N ARG A 460 10.13 -35.06 1.57
CA ARG A 460 10.11 -33.67 2.06
C ARG A 460 11.54 -33.28 2.44
N ILE A 461 12.01 -32.18 1.87
CA ILE A 461 13.21 -31.48 2.32
C ILE A 461 12.71 -30.57 3.44
N GLU A 462 13.18 -30.81 4.67
CA GLU A 462 13.03 -29.85 5.76
C GLU A 462 14.06 -28.74 5.59
N ASP A 463 13.75 -27.53 6.04
CA ASP A 463 14.75 -26.46 6.07
C ASP A 463 15.62 -26.57 7.33
N GLU A 464 16.94 -26.58 7.13
CA GLU A 464 17.97 -26.57 8.17
C GLU A 464 18.77 -25.25 8.15
N THR A 465 18.34 -24.27 7.35
CA THR A 465 19.00 -22.97 7.17
C THR A 465 18.62 -22.01 8.31
N PRO A 466 19.59 -21.40 9.01
CA PRO A 466 19.29 -20.35 9.97
C PRO A 466 18.92 -19.02 9.28
N PRO A 467 17.94 -18.26 9.80
CA PRO A 467 17.63 -16.93 9.27
C PRO A 467 18.78 -15.95 9.51
N GLU A 468 19.24 -15.28 8.44
CA GLU A 468 20.30 -14.27 8.48
C GLU A 468 19.74 -12.86 8.26
N LEU A 469 20.31 -11.86 8.94
CA LEU A 469 19.94 -10.44 8.76
C LEU A 469 20.63 -9.90 7.49
N GLN A 470 19.86 -9.63 6.44
CA GLN A 470 20.36 -9.07 5.17
C GLN A 470 20.63 -7.57 5.26
N SER A 471 19.71 -6.81 5.85
CA SER A 471 19.80 -5.36 6.00
C SER A 471 18.97 -4.89 7.20
N TRP A 472 19.25 -3.68 7.70
CA TRP A 472 18.46 -3.07 8.78
C TRP A 472 18.46 -1.55 8.68
N LEU A 473 17.40 -0.94 9.24
CA LEU A 473 17.23 0.51 9.39
C LEU A 473 17.27 0.89 10.87
N PRO A 474 17.94 1.99 11.24
CA PRO A 474 18.59 2.97 10.36
C PRO A 474 19.91 2.51 9.71
N GLY A 475 20.62 1.54 10.29
CA GLY A 475 21.90 1.08 9.74
C GLY A 475 22.90 2.23 9.56
N ASP A 476 23.61 2.22 8.43
CA ASP A 476 24.57 3.27 8.05
C ASP A 476 23.89 4.53 7.47
N ILE A 477 22.56 4.53 7.28
CA ILE A 477 21.79 5.61 6.62
C ILE A 477 20.85 6.34 7.59
N ILE A 478 21.32 6.60 8.81
CA ILE A 478 20.57 7.31 9.86
C ILE A 478 20.08 8.71 9.44
N ASP A 479 20.78 9.38 8.54
CA ASP A 479 20.38 10.69 8.01
C ASP A 479 19.20 10.60 7.02
N ARG A 480 18.83 9.38 6.58
CA ARG A 480 17.65 9.06 5.77
C ARG A 480 16.45 8.59 6.59
N VAL A 481 16.47 8.75 7.93
CA VAL A 481 15.43 8.24 8.83
C VAL A 481 14.88 9.36 9.70
N ASP A 482 13.55 9.52 9.70
CA ASP A 482 12.85 10.45 10.60
C ASP A 482 12.81 9.85 12.02
N PRO A 483 13.00 10.62 13.11
CA PRO A 483 12.87 10.08 14.46
C PRO A 483 11.48 9.51 14.81
N ALA A 484 10.45 9.81 14.02
CA ALA A 484 9.12 9.20 14.11
C ALA A 484 8.98 7.85 13.36
N ASP A 485 9.99 7.44 12.58
CA ASP A 485 10.02 6.15 11.88
C ASP A 485 10.27 4.97 12.83
N ALA A 486 9.96 3.75 12.35
CA ALA A 486 10.31 2.52 13.03
C ALA A 486 11.72 2.04 12.66
N VAL A 487 12.31 1.20 13.52
CA VAL A 487 13.53 0.44 13.24
C VAL A 487 13.11 -0.84 12.49
N PHE A 488 13.78 -1.19 11.39
CA PHE A 488 13.46 -2.38 10.60
C PHE A 488 14.62 -3.36 10.57
N LEU A 489 14.32 -4.65 10.68
CA LEU A 489 15.28 -5.74 10.52
C LEU A 489 14.79 -6.63 9.37
N ILE A 490 15.54 -6.73 8.27
CA ILE A 490 15.14 -7.49 7.07
C ILE A 490 15.98 -8.77 7.01
N PHE A 491 15.32 -9.92 7.17
CA PHE A 491 15.96 -11.23 7.15
C PHE A 491 15.86 -11.91 5.78
N THR A 492 16.64 -12.98 5.59
CA THR A 492 16.56 -13.88 4.41
C THR A 492 15.17 -14.46 4.20
N GLU A 493 14.41 -14.66 5.26
CA GLU A 493 13.19 -15.48 5.30
C GLU A 493 12.22 -15.02 6.41
N PRO A 494 10.94 -15.44 6.41
CA PRO A 494 10.00 -15.06 7.46
C PRO A 494 10.31 -15.69 8.82
N LEU A 495 10.24 -14.84 9.86
CA LEU A 495 10.43 -15.26 11.24
C LEU A 495 9.11 -15.69 11.91
N SER A 496 9.20 -16.65 12.82
CA SER A 496 8.08 -17.03 13.70
C SER A 496 7.79 -15.91 14.70
N PRO A 497 6.56 -15.38 14.77
CA PRO A 497 6.24 -14.24 15.62
C PRO A 497 6.09 -14.57 17.11
N GLU A 498 6.13 -15.85 17.51
CA GLU A 498 5.72 -16.30 18.86
C GLU A 498 6.51 -15.65 20.00
N ASN A 499 7.75 -15.23 19.78
CA ASN A 499 8.63 -14.62 20.79
C ASN A 499 9.33 -13.32 20.35
N LEU A 500 9.06 -12.78 19.15
CA LEU A 500 9.74 -11.58 18.65
C LEU A 500 9.59 -10.36 19.58
N GLN A 501 8.43 -10.23 20.25
CA GLN A 501 8.16 -9.14 21.18
C GLN A 501 8.89 -9.28 22.53
N ASP A 502 9.35 -10.48 22.89
CA ASP A 502 10.10 -10.74 24.13
C ASP A 502 11.63 -10.81 23.88
N GLU A 503 12.06 -11.32 22.72
CA GLU A 503 13.48 -11.45 22.36
C GLU A 503 14.10 -10.14 21.83
N ILE A 504 13.29 -9.16 21.39
CA ILE A 504 13.80 -7.90 20.82
C ILE A 504 13.58 -6.74 21.80
N THR A 505 14.64 -5.97 22.05
CA THR A 505 14.60 -4.77 22.92
C THR A 505 15.37 -3.61 22.32
N LEU A 506 14.93 -2.38 22.62
CA LEU A 506 15.57 -1.13 22.20
C LEU A 506 16.02 -0.34 23.43
N VAL A 507 17.31 -0.03 23.52
CA VAL A 507 17.91 0.68 24.66
C VAL A 507 18.58 1.97 24.19
N ARG A 508 18.29 3.08 24.86
CA ARG A 508 18.93 4.39 24.64
C ARG A 508 20.02 4.65 25.70
N ASN A 509 21.12 5.28 25.27
CA ASN A 509 22.27 5.69 26.07
C ASN A 509 22.79 4.57 26.99
N GLY A 510 22.75 3.33 26.50
CA GLY A 510 23.24 2.11 27.15
C GLY A 510 22.46 1.64 28.40
N ASN A 511 21.42 2.35 28.86
CA ASN A 511 20.70 1.96 30.09
C ASN A 511 19.20 2.33 30.17
N ILE A 512 18.65 3.11 29.23
CA ILE A 512 17.24 3.49 29.21
C ILE A 512 16.48 2.54 28.27
N ASN A 513 15.70 1.61 28.81
CA ASN A 513 14.82 0.79 27.97
C ASN A 513 13.73 1.66 27.31
N VAL A 514 13.52 1.49 26.02
CA VAL A 514 12.57 2.25 25.20
C VAL A 514 11.34 1.38 24.94
N PRO A 515 10.12 1.80 25.33
CA PRO A 515 8.91 1.05 25.01
C PRO A 515 8.73 0.94 23.49
N ILE A 516 8.59 -0.29 23.01
CA ILE A 516 8.44 -0.66 21.61
C ILE A 516 7.28 -1.63 21.43
N THR A 517 6.65 -1.59 20.26
CA THR A 517 5.86 -2.69 19.73
C THR A 517 6.64 -3.37 18.61
N VAL A 518 6.68 -4.70 18.64
CA VAL A 518 7.31 -5.51 17.60
C VAL A 518 6.22 -6.16 16.75
N THR A 519 6.24 -5.93 15.44
CA THR A 519 5.43 -6.64 14.45
C THR A 519 6.31 -7.25 13.36
N HIS A 520 5.69 -8.02 12.45
CA HIS A 520 6.35 -8.64 11.31
C HIS A 520 5.48 -8.44 10.06
N ASP A 521 6.11 -8.45 8.90
CA ASP A 521 5.47 -8.48 7.58
C ASP A 521 6.47 -9.08 6.57
N GLY A 522 6.24 -10.31 6.13
CA GLY A 522 7.23 -11.10 5.38
C GLY A 522 8.45 -11.45 6.23
N SER A 523 9.64 -11.27 5.68
CA SER A 523 10.93 -11.36 6.40
C SER A 523 11.33 -10.09 7.15
N SER A 524 10.49 -9.04 7.15
CA SER A 524 10.81 -7.80 7.88
C SER A 524 10.19 -7.80 9.27
N VAL A 525 11.02 -7.60 10.30
CA VAL A 525 10.57 -7.24 11.65
C VAL A 525 10.53 -5.73 11.78
N ILE A 526 9.43 -5.22 12.33
CA ILE A 526 9.15 -3.80 12.51
C ILE A 526 9.20 -3.51 14.01
N VAL A 527 10.18 -2.73 14.45
CA VAL A 527 10.41 -2.35 15.85
C VAL A 527 10.00 -0.89 16.00
N LYS A 528 8.73 -0.66 16.39
CA LYS A 528 8.12 0.67 16.44
C LYS A 528 8.12 1.24 17.86
N PRO A 529 8.88 2.33 18.14
CA PRO A 529 8.83 3.02 19.44
C PRO A 529 7.44 3.56 19.77
N HIS A 530 7.08 3.59 21.07
CA HIS A 530 5.82 4.22 21.54
C HIS A 530 5.90 5.75 21.64
N SER A 531 7.08 6.31 21.40
CA SER A 531 7.33 7.76 21.31
C SER A 531 8.53 7.96 20.39
N PRO A 532 8.62 9.07 19.64
CA PRO A 532 9.72 9.31 18.70
C PRO A 532 11.09 9.12 19.35
N LEU A 533 12.04 8.66 18.54
CA LEU A 533 13.45 8.67 18.89
C LEU A 533 13.85 10.11 19.23
N LYS A 534 14.70 10.29 20.25
CA LYS A 534 15.22 11.62 20.60
C LYS A 534 16.59 11.82 19.97
N TYR A 535 16.84 13.02 19.48
CA TYR A 535 18.13 13.47 18.92
C TYR A 535 19.28 13.39 19.94
N ASN A 536 20.51 13.59 19.50
CA ASN A 536 21.72 13.60 20.32
C ASN A 536 21.86 12.33 21.23
N SER A 537 21.42 11.16 20.76
CA SER A 537 21.28 9.96 21.60
C SER A 537 21.77 8.68 20.92
N ASP A 538 22.51 7.87 21.67
CA ASP A 538 22.89 6.53 21.25
C ASP A 538 21.73 5.56 21.46
N TYR A 539 21.45 4.72 20.48
CA TYR A 539 20.46 3.65 20.52
C TYR A 539 21.12 2.30 20.23
N THR A 540 20.56 1.24 20.79
CA THR A 540 21.00 -0.14 20.54
C THR A 540 19.82 -1.08 20.58
N VAL A 541 19.65 -1.81 19.47
CA VAL A 541 18.72 -2.94 19.33
C VAL A 541 19.45 -4.20 19.77
N TYR A 542 18.84 -4.97 20.68
CA TYR A 542 19.27 -6.33 20.98
C TYR A 542 18.27 -7.30 20.37
N VAL A 543 18.77 -8.34 19.71
CA VAL A 543 17.96 -9.44 19.15
C VAL A 543 18.42 -10.73 19.83
N GLY A 544 17.52 -11.34 20.60
CA GLY A 544 17.78 -12.53 21.38
C GLY A 544 17.97 -13.80 20.54
N GLY A 545 18.77 -14.73 21.05
CA GLY A 545 19.18 -15.95 20.34
C GLY A 545 18.11 -17.05 20.25
N ALA A 546 16.89 -16.82 20.75
CA ALA A 546 15.77 -17.73 20.56
C ALA A 546 14.79 -17.27 19.47
N VAL A 547 15.07 -16.16 18.76
CA VAL A 547 14.39 -15.81 17.50
C VAL A 547 14.61 -16.93 16.48
N MET A 548 13.52 -17.36 15.83
CA MET A 548 13.49 -18.49 14.88
C MET A 548 12.74 -18.13 13.59
N ASP A 549 13.06 -18.83 12.51
CA ASP A 549 12.28 -18.86 11.27
C ASP A 549 10.93 -19.59 11.43
N MET A 550 10.22 -19.82 10.33
CA MET A 550 9.01 -20.65 10.29
C MET A 550 9.26 -22.18 10.39
N ALA A 551 10.50 -22.65 10.15
CA ALA A 551 10.90 -24.07 10.23
C ALA A 551 11.37 -24.50 11.64
N LYS A 552 11.63 -23.52 12.52
CA LYS A 552 12.22 -23.59 13.88
C LYS A 552 13.76 -23.64 13.92
N ASN A 553 14.47 -23.16 12.91
CA ASN A 553 15.89 -22.88 13.01
C ASN A 553 16.10 -21.53 13.73
N PRO A 554 16.92 -21.48 14.80
CA PRO A 554 17.23 -20.23 15.49
C PRO A 554 18.27 -19.40 14.74
N ILE A 555 18.27 -18.08 14.95
CA ILE A 555 19.36 -17.22 14.47
C ILE A 555 20.73 -17.72 14.96
N VAL A 556 21.77 -17.60 14.12
CA VAL A 556 23.12 -18.18 14.37
C VAL A 556 23.73 -17.68 15.68
N ALA A 557 23.49 -16.42 16.05
CA ALA A 557 23.89 -15.82 17.32
C ALA A 557 22.98 -14.62 17.67
N PRO A 558 22.83 -14.26 18.97
CA PRO A 558 22.20 -13.00 19.37
C PRO A 558 22.89 -11.80 18.74
N MET A 559 22.11 -10.81 18.32
CA MET A 559 22.60 -9.62 17.62
C MET A 559 22.59 -8.38 18.53
N THR A 560 23.47 -7.42 18.24
CA THR A 560 23.51 -6.12 18.90
C THR A 560 23.83 -5.08 17.84
N LEU A 561 22.85 -4.23 17.51
CA LEU A 561 22.88 -3.27 16.41
C LEU A 561 22.76 -1.87 17.01
N SER A 562 23.75 -1.01 16.78
CA SER A 562 23.82 0.32 17.41
C SER A 562 23.80 1.43 16.38
N PHE A 563 23.17 2.54 16.70
CA PHE A 563 23.15 3.77 15.90
C PHE A 563 23.07 4.99 16.83
N THR A 564 23.49 6.16 16.35
CA THR A 564 23.40 7.43 17.10
C THR A 564 22.52 8.39 16.30
N THR A 565 21.46 8.92 16.91
CA THR A 565 20.56 9.88 16.24
C THR A 565 21.28 11.19 15.92
N LEU A 566 20.84 11.89 14.87
CA LEU A 566 21.43 13.16 14.44
C LEU A 566 21.56 14.17 15.59
N ASN A 567 22.58 15.02 15.49
CA ASN A 567 22.75 16.14 16.39
C ASN A 567 21.64 17.18 16.15
N TYR A 568 21.17 17.80 17.23
CA TYR A 568 20.11 18.81 17.23
C TYR A 568 20.51 19.90 18.23
N ASP A 569 20.81 21.11 17.76
CA ASP A 569 21.07 22.23 18.68
C ASP A 569 19.78 22.71 19.36
N THR A 570 19.92 23.18 20.60
CA THR A 570 18.82 23.68 21.44
C THR A 570 18.97 25.13 21.88
N GLY A 571 20.04 25.83 21.45
CA GLY A 571 20.25 27.25 21.69
C GLY A 571 19.28 28.15 20.92
N ALA A 572 18.80 27.69 19.77
CA ALA A 572 17.81 28.37 18.96
C ALA A 572 16.65 27.44 18.54
N LEU A 573 15.42 27.81 18.91
CA LEU A 573 14.19 27.07 18.59
C LEU A 573 13.29 27.87 17.63
N ALA A 574 12.58 27.17 16.75
CA ALA A 574 11.58 27.72 15.85
C ALA A 574 10.28 26.92 15.90
N ALA A 575 9.16 27.58 15.59
CA ALA A 575 7.85 26.97 15.45
C ALA A 575 7.84 25.99 14.27
N PRO A 576 7.12 24.85 14.38
CA PRO A 576 7.03 23.88 13.30
C PRO A 576 6.28 24.48 12.11
N LEU A 577 6.64 24.03 10.91
CA LEU A 577 5.97 24.35 9.65
C LEU A 577 5.28 23.10 9.10
N VAL A 578 4.22 23.29 8.31
CA VAL A 578 3.69 22.24 7.43
C VAL A 578 4.74 21.98 6.34
N GLY A 579 5.30 20.77 6.32
CA GLY A 579 6.31 20.33 5.36
C GLY A 579 5.73 20.00 3.98
N SER A 580 4.50 19.46 3.96
CA SER A 580 3.65 19.34 2.77
C SER A 580 2.20 19.07 3.16
N ILE A 581 1.26 19.33 2.25
CA ILE A 581 -0.13 18.89 2.37
C ILE A 581 -0.68 18.42 1.03
N TYR A 582 -1.35 17.27 1.04
CA TYR A 582 -2.04 16.66 -0.09
C TYR A 582 -3.49 16.32 0.29
N PRO A 583 -4.51 16.78 -0.46
CA PRO A 583 -4.42 17.70 -1.58
C PRO A 583 -4.13 19.12 -1.06
N GLY A 584 -3.27 19.89 -1.72
CA GLY A 584 -3.04 21.27 -1.32
C GLY A 584 -1.64 21.83 -1.56
N TYR A 585 -1.38 22.92 -0.84
CA TYR A 585 -0.14 23.66 -0.79
C TYR A 585 0.12 24.08 0.67
N ASN A 586 1.34 23.89 1.18
CA ASN A 586 1.72 24.14 2.58
C ASN A 586 1.89 25.63 2.97
N CYS A 587 0.94 26.50 2.59
CA CYS A 587 0.87 27.88 3.07
C CYS A 587 -0.58 28.27 3.41
N GLN A 588 -0.73 29.19 4.36
CA GLN A 588 -2.01 29.86 4.60
C GLN A 588 -2.45 30.60 3.33
N LEU A 589 -3.62 30.25 2.79
CA LEU A 589 -4.16 30.87 1.58
C LEU A 589 -5.01 32.12 1.85
N THR A 590 -5.06 33.02 0.87
CA THR A 590 -5.88 34.23 0.85
C THR A 590 -6.38 34.54 -0.57
N ALA A 591 -7.35 35.47 -0.68
CA ALA A 591 -8.04 35.81 -1.93
C ALA A 591 -8.69 34.59 -2.63
N MET A 592 -9.33 33.73 -1.84
CA MET A 592 -10.09 32.56 -2.26
C MET A 592 -11.41 32.96 -2.95
N ASP A 593 -11.76 32.28 -4.04
CA ASP A 593 -12.98 32.50 -4.84
C ASP A 593 -13.57 31.15 -5.25
N LEU A 594 -14.22 30.48 -4.29
CA LEU A 594 -14.80 29.15 -4.46
C LEU A 594 -15.87 29.06 -5.57
N PRO A 595 -16.74 30.07 -5.81
CA PRO A 595 -17.66 30.07 -6.94
C PRO A 595 -16.99 29.96 -8.31
N ASN A 596 -15.75 30.45 -8.45
CA ASN A 596 -14.93 30.32 -9.66
C ASN A 596 -13.82 29.25 -9.52
N LEU A 597 -13.96 28.35 -8.53
CA LEU A 597 -13.02 27.27 -8.21
C LEU A 597 -11.56 27.74 -8.04
N LYS A 598 -11.32 28.87 -7.36
CA LYS A 598 -9.97 29.32 -6.98
C LYS A 598 -9.74 29.20 -5.47
N ALA A 599 -8.70 28.46 -5.07
CA ALA A 599 -8.27 28.33 -3.69
C ALA A 599 -7.59 29.61 -3.17
N GLY A 600 -7.04 30.43 -4.08
CA GLY A 600 -6.35 31.67 -3.74
C GLY A 600 -4.83 31.56 -3.92
N ARG A 601 -4.08 32.35 -3.15
CA ARG A 601 -2.60 32.37 -3.15
C ARG A 601 -2.05 32.48 -1.73
N CYS A 602 -0.76 32.27 -1.53
CA CYS A 602 -0.16 32.38 -0.19
C CYS A 602 -0.33 33.78 0.42
N ALA A 603 -0.79 33.83 1.67
CA ALA A 603 -0.96 35.06 2.43
C ALA A 603 0.38 35.74 2.68
N GLY A 604 0.56 36.94 2.11
CA GLY A 604 1.83 37.67 2.13
C GLY A 604 2.58 37.65 0.78
N GLY A 605 2.13 36.86 -0.21
CA GLY A 605 2.56 36.99 -1.61
C GLY A 605 2.01 38.26 -2.28
N LYS A 606 2.52 38.61 -3.47
CA LYS A 606 2.06 39.81 -4.21
C LYS A 606 0.66 39.63 -4.80
N SER A 607 0.06 40.73 -5.25
CA SER A 607 -1.27 40.75 -5.89
C SER A 607 -1.29 40.17 -7.31
N ASP A 608 -0.12 39.96 -7.91
CA ASP A 608 0.14 39.35 -9.22
C ASP A 608 0.79 37.95 -9.15
N ASP A 609 1.09 37.43 -7.94
CA ASP A 609 1.49 36.03 -7.73
C ASP A 609 0.44 35.05 -8.29
N ASP A 610 0.89 33.90 -8.80
CA ASP A 610 0.02 32.80 -9.28
C ASP A 610 -1.10 32.44 -8.29
N VAL A 611 -2.31 32.19 -8.82
CA VAL A 611 -3.51 31.82 -8.06
C VAL A 611 -3.85 30.36 -8.32
N PHE A 612 -3.87 29.55 -7.27
CA PHE A 612 -4.27 28.15 -7.33
C PHE A 612 -5.78 28.02 -7.61
N SER A 613 -6.15 27.08 -8.48
CA SER A 613 -7.48 26.49 -8.46
C SER A 613 -7.73 25.74 -7.14
N VAL A 614 -9.01 25.49 -6.84
CA VAL A 614 -9.38 24.50 -5.82
C VAL A 614 -8.70 23.18 -6.17
N PHE A 615 -7.98 22.60 -5.20
CA PHE A 615 -7.21 21.38 -5.41
C PHE A 615 -8.14 20.18 -5.63
N SER A 616 -7.61 19.04 -6.06
CA SER A 616 -8.41 17.81 -6.15
C SER A 616 -7.74 16.62 -5.50
N ILE A 617 -8.56 15.71 -4.98
CA ILE A 617 -8.18 14.37 -4.55
C ILE A 617 -9.06 13.34 -5.27
N PRO A 618 -8.48 12.26 -5.82
CA PRO A 618 -9.23 11.10 -6.29
C PRO A 618 -10.04 10.43 -5.18
N GLU A 619 -11.19 9.86 -5.53
CA GLU A 619 -12.10 9.15 -4.62
C GLU A 619 -11.41 8.06 -3.77
N ASN A 620 -10.41 7.38 -4.32
CA ASN A 620 -9.68 6.25 -3.71
C ASN A 620 -8.43 6.67 -2.92
N ARG A 621 -8.30 7.94 -2.48
CA ARG A 621 -7.11 8.44 -1.78
C ARG A 621 -7.40 9.17 -0.47
N ASN A 622 -6.45 9.09 0.45
CA ASN A 622 -6.50 9.75 1.75
C ASN A 622 -5.77 11.10 1.75
N ILE A 623 -6.21 12.03 2.60
CA ILE A 623 -5.48 13.29 2.86
C ILE A 623 -4.18 12.94 3.58
N GLN A 624 -3.06 13.56 3.19
CA GLN A 624 -1.78 13.43 3.87
C GLN A 624 -1.16 14.79 4.20
N ILE A 625 -0.63 14.93 5.41
CA ILE A 625 0.06 16.11 5.92
C ILE A 625 1.40 15.67 6.49
N THR A 626 2.46 16.43 6.23
CA THR A 626 3.75 16.28 6.93
C THR A 626 4.11 17.59 7.61
N PHE A 627 4.85 17.52 8.71
CA PHE A 627 5.47 18.65 9.39
C PHE A 627 6.99 18.58 9.23
N ASN A 628 7.71 19.70 9.39
CA ASN A 628 9.18 19.71 9.27
C ASN A 628 9.92 19.35 10.57
N GLN A 629 9.19 19.28 11.69
CA GLN A 629 9.66 18.94 13.05
C GLN A 629 8.70 17.93 13.69
N LEU A 630 9.09 17.39 14.86
CA LEU A 630 8.24 16.55 15.69
C LEU A 630 7.15 17.37 16.40
N MET A 631 5.92 16.93 16.26
CA MET A 631 4.69 17.48 16.86
C MET A 631 4.36 16.83 18.20
N ASP A 632 3.70 17.60 19.06
CA ASP A 632 3.03 17.08 20.25
C ASP A 632 1.69 16.46 19.84
N THR A 633 1.63 15.14 19.87
CA THR A 633 0.46 14.35 19.50
C THR A 633 -0.73 14.54 20.45
N ASP A 634 -0.52 15.02 21.67
CA ASP A 634 -1.64 15.33 22.58
C ASP A 634 -2.44 16.55 22.09
N THR A 635 -1.85 17.39 21.21
CA THR A 635 -2.58 18.47 20.52
C THR A 635 -3.41 18.00 19.30
N TYR A 636 -3.33 16.73 18.90
CA TYR A 636 -4.05 16.20 17.73
C TYR A 636 -5.51 15.86 18.06
N LYS A 637 -6.43 16.75 17.68
CA LYS A 637 -7.88 16.64 17.93
C LYS A 637 -8.65 16.81 16.63
N LEU A 638 -9.06 15.67 16.05
CA LEU A 638 -9.94 15.64 14.88
C LEU A 638 -11.34 16.19 15.23
N GLY A 639 -11.77 17.20 14.48
CA GLY A 639 -13.10 17.80 14.58
C GLY A 639 -14.23 16.82 14.26
N LYS A 640 -15.30 16.85 15.07
CA LYS A 640 -16.52 16.03 14.87
C LYS A 640 -17.77 16.86 14.59
N ALA A 641 -17.63 18.18 14.59
CA ALA A 641 -18.62 19.17 14.21
C ALA A 641 -17.89 20.32 13.50
N CYS A 642 -18.65 21.14 12.77
CA CYS A 642 -18.10 22.32 12.09
C CYS A 642 -17.37 23.25 13.08
N ASP A 643 -16.19 23.68 12.68
CA ASP A 643 -15.33 24.65 13.36
C ASP A 643 -14.77 24.23 14.74
N GLU A 644 -14.96 22.96 15.17
CA GLU A 644 -14.35 22.37 16.38
C GLU A 644 -13.11 21.51 16.05
N GLY A 645 -12.07 21.51 16.90
CA GLY A 645 -10.90 20.66 16.75
C GLY A 645 -9.69 21.36 16.09
N SER A 646 -8.50 20.81 16.36
CA SER A 646 -7.22 21.31 15.87
C SER A 646 -6.91 20.88 14.43
N ILE A 647 -7.49 19.74 14.03
CA ILE A 647 -7.48 19.21 12.66
C ILE A 647 -8.93 19.05 12.24
N ARG A 648 -9.37 19.69 11.17
CA ARG A 648 -10.76 19.57 10.68
C ARG A 648 -10.78 19.16 9.21
N VAL A 649 -11.68 18.25 8.88
CA VAL A 649 -12.02 17.89 7.50
C VAL A 649 -13.52 18.10 7.37
N GLU A 650 -13.91 19.03 6.51
CA GLU A 650 -15.25 19.63 6.51
C GLU A 650 -15.80 19.71 5.09
N LYS A 651 -17.06 19.33 4.90
CA LYS A 651 -17.80 19.54 3.65
C LYS A 651 -18.36 20.95 3.65
N ILE A 652 -18.17 21.68 2.56
CA ILE A 652 -18.47 23.12 2.50
C ILE A 652 -19.32 23.48 1.27
N ASN A 653 -20.01 24.62 1.36
CA ASN A 653 -20.67 25.21 0.19
C ASN A 653 -19.74 26.18 -0.56
N SER A 654 -20.21 26.69 -1.70
CA SER A 654 -19.47 27.67 -2.52
C SER A 654 -19.31 29.06 -1.87
N ALA A 655 -19.84 29.30 -0.68
CA ALA A 655 -19.56 30.49 0.13
C ALA A 655 -18.46 30.24 1.19
N GLY A 656 -17.96 29.01 1.31
CA GLY A 656 -16.96 28.61 2.30
C GLY A 656 -17.54 28.27 3.68
N GLU A 657 -18.87 28.22 3.81
CA GLU A 657 -19.56 27.84 5.05
C GLU A 657 -19.47 26.32 5.24
N CYS A 658 -19.20 25.87 6.47
CA CYS A 658 -19.22 24.44 6.81
C CYS A 658 -20.66 23.92 6.89
N LEU A 659 -20.88 22.78 6.23
CA LEU A 659 -22.15 22.06 6.22
C LEU A 659 -22.14 20.92 7.25
N GLU A 660 -21.08 20.12 7.24
CA GLU A 660 -20.85 19.00 8.13
C GLU A 660 -19.35 18.68 8.25
N ALA A 661 -18.94 18.13 9.40
CA ALA A 661 -17.62 17.52 9.54
C ALA A 661 -17.63 16.12 8.90
N VAL A 662 -16.56 15.76 8.18
CA VAL A 662 -16.46 14.48 7.48
C VAL A 662 -16.15 13.37 8.51
N SER A 663 -17.01 12.35 8.57
CA SER A 663 -16.77 11.15 9.39
C SER A 663 -15.51 10.42 8.89
N GLY A 664 -14.64 10.03 9.81
CA GLY A 664 -13.38 9.35 9.53
C GLY A 664 -12.47 9.36 10.75
N SER A 665 -11.20 9.01 10.55
CA SER A 665 -10.17 9.04 11.58
C SER A 665 -8.87 9.64 11.06
N ILE A 666 -8.00 10.04 11.99
CA ILE A 666 -6.60 10.34 11.70
C ILE A 666 -5.72 9.16 12.13
N GLN A 667 -4.85 8.70 11.24
CA GLN A 667 -3.69 7.87 11.57
C GLN A 667 -2.47 8.77 11.55
N TYR A 668 -1.61 8.68 12.56
CA TYR A 668 -0.52 9.65 12.71
C TYR A 668 0.71 9.09 13.42
N ASP A 669 1.79 9.83 13.27
CA ASP A 669 2.96 9.84 14.14
C ASP A 669 3.29 11.31 14.47
N ALA A 670 4.42 11.58 15.13
CA ALA A 670 4.80 12.95 15.49
C ALA A 670 5.20 13.83 14.28
N SER A 671 5.52 13.26 13.13
CA SER A 671 5.93 13.99 11.92
C SER A 671 4.82 14.10 10.87
N ARG A 672 3.84 13.17 10.89
CA ARG A 672 2.89 12.94 9.79
C ARG A 672 1.47 12.68 10.29
N ILE A 673 0.48 13.16 9.53
CA ILE A 673 -0.94 12.83 9.69
C ILE A 673 -1.48 12.33 8.36
N GLN A 674 -2.27 11.26 8.40
CA GLN A 674 -3.15 10.82 7.32
C GLN A 674 -4.60 10.87 7.84
N PHE A 675 -5.55 11.35 7.03
CA PHE A 675 -6.98 11.23 7.32
C PHE A 675 -7.65 10.26 6.34
N GLU A 676 -8.33 9.27 6.88
CA GLU A 676 -9.10 8.26 6.13
C GLU A 676 -10.59 8.45 6.45
N PRO A 677 -11.42 8.80 5.44
CA PRO A 677 -12.85 8.99 5.66
C PRO A 677 -13.58 7.66 5.87
N SER A 678 -14.69 7.69 6.60
CA SER A 678 -15.56 6.52 6.81
C SER A 678 -16.41 6.16 5.59
N ILE A 679 -16.57 7.10 4.65
CA ILE A 679 -17.29 6.93 3.38
C ILE A 679 -16.39 7.57 2.30
N PRO A 680 -16.20 6.95 1.12
CA PRO A 680 -15.41 7.55 0.04
C PRO A 680 -15.86 8.96 -0.34
N TRP A 681 -14.96 9.75 -0.92
CA TRP A 681 -15.27 11.12 -1.32
C TRP A 681 -16.42 11.16 -2.35
N GLN A 682 -17.26 12.19 -2.30
CA GLN A 682 -18.39 12.33 -3.22
C GLN A 682 -17.98 13.20 -4.41
N SER A 683 -17.82 12.62 -5.61
CA SER A 683 -17.41 13.33 -6.84
C SER A 683 -18.02 14.72 -7.00
N ALA A 684 -17.19 15.71 -7.37
CA ALA A 684 -17.54 17.13 -7.51
C ALA A 684 -18.10 17.84 -6.25
N THR A 685 -18.12 17.17 -5.08
CA THR A 685 -18.39 17.82 -3.80
C THR A 685 -17.17 18.62 -3.34
N LEU A 686 -17.44 19.79 -2.75
CA LEU A 686 -16.42 20.69 -2.22
C LEU A 686 -16.20 20.44 -0.72
N TYR A 687 -14.93 20.29 -0.35
CA TYR A 687 -14.46 20.05 1.00
C TYR A 687 -13.34 21.04 1.36
N ARG A 688 -12.94 21.08 2.63
CA ARG A 688 -11.70 21.72 3.08
C ARG A 688 -10.99 20.91 4.17
N VAL A 689 -9.67 21.02 4.18
CA VAL A 689 -8.84 20.68 5.35
C VAL A 689 -8.51 21.98 6.09
N VAL A 690 -8.71 22.00 7.41
CA VAL A 690 -8.29 23.11 8.28
C VAL A 690 -7.28 22.60 9.30
N LEU A 691 -6.13 23.26 9.38
CA LEU A 691 -5.16 23.10 10.46
C LEU A 691 -5.23 24.36 11.32
N ASN A 692 -5.69 24.20 12.56
CA ASN A 692 -5.89 25.31 13.47
C ASN A 692 -4.57 25.73 14.12
N SER A 693 -4.35 27.05 14.20
CA SER A 693 -3.20 27.59 14.92
C SER A 693 -3.38 29.05 15.34
N ALA A 694 -2.53 29.48 16.25
CA ALA A 694 -2.43 30.84 16.75
C ALA A 694 -0.95 31.30 16.81
N GLN A 695 -0.74 32.60 16.93
CA GLN A 695 0.60 33.19 17.13
C GLN A 695 1.28 32.71 18.43
N SER A 696 0.47 32.37 19.44
CA SER A 696 0.87 31.84 20.75
C SER A 696 -0.21 30.90 21.28
N SER A 697 0.19 29.78 21.88
CA SER A 697 -0.67 28.83 22.60
C SER A 697 -0.03 28.48 23.95
N LEU A 698 -0.77 27.80 24.82
CA LEU A 698 -0.19 27.09 25.98
C LEU A 698 0.37 25.72 25.60
N CYS A 699 0.01 25.18 24.43
CA CYS A 699 0.34 23.81 24.01
C CYS A 699 -0.06 22.74 25.04
N ASP A 700 -1.25 22.90 25.62
CA ASP A 700 -1.89 21.98 26.57
C ASP A 700 -3.21 21.39 26.03
N ALA A 701 -3.38 21.47 24.69
CA ALA A 701 -4.58 21.11 23.92
C ALA A 701 -5.89 21.82 24.35
N SER A 702 -5.85 22.86 25.19
CA SER A 702 -7.05 23.54 25.70
C SER A 702 -7.68 24.57 24.75
N ASP A 703 -6.91 25.02 23.74
CA ASP A 703 -7.29 26.04 22.75
C ASP A 703 -7.40 25.49 21.31
N ASP A 704 -7.36 24.17 21.15
CA ASP A 704 -7.34 23.45 19.87
C ASP A 704 -6.22 23.89 18.91
N VAL A 705 -5.07 24.40 19.40
CA VAL A 705 -3.90 24.74 18.57
C VAL A 705 -2.94 23.55 18.44
N LEU A 706 -2.46 23.29 17.22
CA LEU A 706 -1.39 22.31 16.97
C LEU A 706 -0.03 22.84 17.42
N CYS A 707 0.77 22.01 18.13
CA CYS A 707 2.11 22.37 18.61
C CYS A 707 3.19 21.32 18.33
N SER A 708 4.45 21.73 18.39
CA SER A 708 5.66 20.88 18.41
C SER A 708 5.89 20.17 19.76
N ASP A 709 6.65 19.07 19.78
CA ASP A 709 7.19 18.40 21.00
C ASP A 709 8.05 19.34 21.88
N ILE A 710 8.52 20.47 21.32
CA ILE A 710 9.23 21.55 22.03
C ILE A 710 8.33 22.70 22.53
N GLY A 711 6.99 22.57 22.43
CA GLY A 711 6.03 23.51 23.00
C GLY A 711 5.81 24.83 22.24
N LEU A 712 6.04 24.86 20.93
CA LEU A 712 5.77 26.01 20.05
C LEU A 712 4.59 25.72 19.08
N PRO A 713 3.66 26.68 18.88
CA PRO A 713 2.48 26.48 18.03
C PRO A 713 2.80 26.54 16.54
N LEU A 714 2.01 25.82 15.73
CA LEU A 714 2.20 25.65 14.29
C LEU A 714 2.25 26.97 13.52
N ARG A 715 3.28 27.13 12.69
CA ARG A 715 3.33 28.18 11.67
C ARG A 715 2.78 27.64 10.36
N THR A 716 1.71 28.26 9.91
CA THR A 716 1.03 28.01 8.62
C THR A 716 1.45 29.02 7.54
N ASN A 717 2.04 30.16 7.93
CA ASN A 717 2.47 31.21 7.02
C ASN A 717 4.00 31.38 7.02
N PRO A 718 4.72 30.78 6.04
CA PRO A 718 6.17 30.91 5.95
C PRO A 718 6.63 32.28 5.41
N LEU A 719 5.81 33.02 4.68
CA LEU A 719 6.18 34.32 4.09
C LEU A 719 6.31 35.46 5.10
N THR A 720 5.99 35.20 6.37
CA THR A 720 6.19 36.14 7.50
C THR A 720 7.33 35.71 8.43
N LEU A 721 8.13 34.72 8.05
CA LEU A 721 9.19 34.14 8.87
C LEU A 721 10.42 35.06 8.94
N THR A 722 10.87 35.36 10.15
CA THR A 722 12.11 36.10 10.42
C THR A 722 12.78 35.56 11.69
N PHE A 723 14.08 35.80 11.89
CA PHE A 723 14.76 35.38 13.12
C PHE A 723 14.14 35.98 14.40
N ASP A 724 13.58 37.20 14.32
CA ASP A 724 12.89 37.86 15.45
C ASP A 724 11.56 37.21 15.84
N ASN A 725 10.95 36.42 14.92
CA ASN A 725 9.63 35.83 15.14
C ASN A 725 9.57 34.30 14.92
N ARG A 726 10.69 33.62 14.61
CA ARG A 726 10.71 32.20 14.21
C ARG A 726 10.06 31.26 15.22
N ASN A 727 10.03 31.62 16.50
CA ASN A 727 9.39 30.85 17.58
C ASN A 727 7.86 31.05 17.71
N GLN A 728 7.25 31.88 16.87
CA GLN A 728 5.81 32.16 16.87
C GLN A 728 5.11 31.37 15.76
N GLY A 729 3.91 30.89 16.07
CA GLY A 729 2.98 30.33 15.08
C GLY A 729 2.29 31.41 14.24
N SER A 730 1.23 31.05 13.53
CA SER A 730 0.39 31.99 12.77
C SER A 730 -1.08 31.58 12.84
N GLY A 731 -1.97 32.28 12.14
CA GLY A 731 -3.40 31.92 12.12
C GLY A 731 -3.69 30.56 11.46
N PRO A 732 -4.94 30.06 11.53
CA PRO A 732 -5.32 28.81 10.89
C PRO A 732 -5.13 28.87 9.37
N MET A 733 -4.84 27.72 8.75
CA MET A 733 -4.89 27.56 7.28
C MET A 733 -6.09 26.70 6.89
N SER A 734 -6.70 27.06 5.75
CA SER A 734 -7.84 26.37 5.16
C SER A 734 -7.52 26.07 3.71
N ILE A 735 -7.54 24.78 3.34
CA ILE A 735 -7.17 24.27 2.02
C ILE A 735 -8.42 23.62 1.40
N PRO A 736 -9.07 24.27 0.42
CA PRO A 736 -10.28 23.74 -0.21
C PRO A 736 -9.92 22.74 -1.32
N PHE A 737 -10.69 21.66 -1.45
CA PHE A 737 -10.50 20.65 -2.48
C PHE A 737 -11.83 20.06 -2.99
N VAL A 738 -11.83 19.54 -4.22
CA VAL A 738 -12.94 18.77 -4.79
C VAL A 738 -12.56 17.32 -5.04
N ALA A 739 -13.50 16.41 -4.82
CA ALA A 739 -13.35 15.00 -5.19
C ALA A 739 -13.37 14.83 -6.73
N SER A 740 -12.43 14.05 -7.25
CA SER A 740 -12.38 13.60 -8.65
C SER A 740 -12.52 12.07 -8.74
N ALA A 741 -12.74 11.55 -9.94
CA ALA A 741 -12.79 10.11 -10.22
C ALA A 741 -11.57 9.36 -9.62
N PRO A 742 -11.71 8.06 -9.25
CA PRO A 742 -10.62 7.31 -8.65
C PRO A 742 -9.44 7.20 -9.62
N GLU A 743 -8.23 7.38 -9.10
CA GLU A 743 -7.01 7.33 -9.92
C GLU A 743 -6.54 5.87 -9.98
N GLN A 744 -6.49 5.33 -11.20
CA GLN A 744 -6.21 3.93 -11.52
C GLN A 744 -4.91 3.75 -12.31
N THR A 745 -4.23 4.85 -12.65
CA THR A 745 -3.10 4.90 -13.60
C THR A 745 -1.85 5.60 -13.05
N LYS A 746 -1.94 6.18 -11.83
CA LYS A 746 -0.82 6.85 -11.15
C LYS A 746 -0.65 6.36 -9.72
N VAL A 747 0.61 6.15 -9.34
CA VAL A 747 1.01 5.73 -8.00
C VAL A 747 1.50 6.92 -7.20
N PHE A 748 0.83 7.20 -6.09
CA PHE A 748 1.15 8.31 -5.20
C PHE A 748 2.38 7.98 -4.36
N ASN A 749 3.52 8.60 -4.69
CA ASN A 749 4.79 8.44 -4.00
C ASN A 749 5.21 9.76 -3.33
N PRO A 750 4.90 9.96 -2.02
CA PRO A 750 5.31 11.17 -1.31
C PRO A 750 6.79 11.10 -0.93
N LEU A 751 7.58 12.05 -1.45
CA LEU A 751 9.02 12.14 -1.27
C LEU A 751 9.38 13.14 -0.15
N SER A 752 10.45 12.86 0.58
CA SER A 752 10.97 13.68 1.69
C SER A 752 12.37 14.19 1.36
N LYS A 753 12.68 15.46 1.66
CA LYS A 753 14.07 15.95 1.57
C LYS A 753 14.85 15.53 2.82
N LEU A 754 15.34 14.30 2.75
CA LEU A 754 16.34 13.72 3.63
C LEU A 754 17.57 13.40 2.78
N PRO A 755 18.80 13.61 3.27
CA PRO A 755 19.15 14.11 4.60
C PRO A 755 18.98 15.62 4.74
N ALA A 756 19.21 16.16 5.94
CA ALA A 756 19.04 17.58 6.26
C ALA A 756 20.25 18.12 7.05
N GLY A 757 20.80 19.26 6.62
CA GLY A 757 21.90 19.94 7.33
C GLY A 757 21.42 20.73 8.55
N ASP A 758 20.36 21.54 8.40
CA ASP A 758 19.57 22.10 9.50
C ASP A 758 18.59 21.03 10.00
N VAL A 759 18.90 20.43 11.15
CA VAL A 759 18.19 19.32 11.78
C VAL A 759 17.12 19.85 12.75
N ASN A 760 17.41 20.93 13.48
CA ASN A 760 16.46 21.51 14.45
C ASN A 760 15.37 22.39 13.80
N ARG A 761 15.50 22.69 12.50
CA ARG A 761 14.66 23.57 11.68
C ARG A 761 14.60 25.00 12.19
N ASN A 762 15.68 25.50 12.79
CA ASN A 762 15.74 26.87 13.27
C ASN A 762 16.09 27.89 12.17
N PHE A 763 16.41 27.42 10.96
CA PHE A 763 16.79 28.17 9.76
C PHE A 763 18.19 28.81 9.81
N THR A 764 19.05 28.25 10.65
CA THR A 764 20.51 28.46 10.70
C THR A 764 21.15 27.08 10.55
N HIS A 765 22.43 27.00 10.16
CA HIS A 765 23.22 25.80 10.39
C HIS A 765 24.07 26.05 11.64
N ASP A 766 23.97 25.16 12.64
CA ASP A 766 24.64 25.34 13.92
C ASP A 766 25.92 24.50 14.01
N ASP A 767 26.99 25.01 14.66
CA ASP A 767 28.33 24.38 14.84
C ASP A 767 28.32 22.91 15.33
N SER A 768 27.19 22.41 15.84
CA SER A 768 27.03 21.04 16.35
C SER A 768 26.39 20.07 15.35
N GLU A 769 25.77 20.58 14.29
CA GLU A 769 25.18 19.79 13.22
C GLU A 769 26.26 19.25 12.26
N SER A 770 25.85 18.48 11.25
CA SER A 770 26.78 17.98 10.22
C SER A 770 26.51 18.69 8.90
N VAL A 771 27.57 19.10 8.20
CA VAL A 771 27.48 19.66 6.85
C VAL A 771 26.98 18.57 5.90
N VAL A 772 25.78 18.76 5.36
CA VAL A 772 25.06 17.80 4.52
C VAL A 772 24.79 18.46 3.16
N LEU A 773 25.51 18.04 2.12
CA LEU A 773 25.48 18.72 0.81
C LEU A 773 24.44 18.13 -0.15
N GLU A 774 23.86 16.99 0.20
CA GLU A 774 22.83 16.25 -0.56
C GLU A 774 21.52 17.04 -0.72
N ASN A 775 21.25 17.99 0.18
CA ASN A 775 20.13 18.92 0.12
C ASN A 775 20.65 20.34 0.44
N SER A 776 21.52 20.89 -0.40
CA SER A 776 22.10 22.22 -0.23
C SER A 776 22.22 22.99 -1.54
N SER A 777 22.56 24.29 -1.46
CA SER A 777 22.91 25.13 -2.60
C SER A 777 24.07 26.05 -2.24
N ARG A 778 25.16 26.06 -3.03
CA ARG A 778 26.18 27.12 -2.93
C ARG A 778 25.72 28.36 -3.71
N LEU A 779 25.99 29.54 -3.17
CA LEU A 779 25.73 30.83 -3.83
C LEU A 779 27.05 31.57 -4.09
N VAL A 780 27.22 32.10 -5.30
CA VAL A 780 28.38 32.92 -5.69
C VAL A 780 27.94 34.34 -6.07
N VAL A 781 28.90 35.28 -6.08
CA VAL A 781 28.73 36.62 -6.65
C VAL A 781 29.42 36.65 -8.00
N ASN A 782 28.68 36.94 -9.06
CA ASN A 782 29.19 37.09 -10.42
C ASN A 782 29.64 38.54 -10.68
N ASP A 783 28.83 39.55 -10.35
CA ASP A 783 29.16 40.98 -10.50
C ASP A 783 28.41 41.89 -9.48
N VAL A 784 28.81 43.16 -9.39
CA VAL A 784 28.16 44.20 -8.54
C VAL A 784 28.14 45.57 -9.21
N ASP A 785 27.04 46.33 -9.04
CA ASP A 785 26.88 47.68 -9.60
C ASP A 785 26.22 48.66 -8.60
N GLY A 786 26.34 49.96 -8.89
CA GLY A 786 25.75 51.05 -8.12
C GLY A 786 26.62 51.48 -6.93
N LEU A 787 26.07 51.40 -5.72
CA LEU A 787 26.76 51.79 -4.48
C LEU A 787 27.56 50.64 -3.87
N VAL A 788 27.29 49.39 -4.28
CA VAL A 788 28.04 48.19 -3.86
C VAL A 788 29.29 48.07 -4.74
N SER A 789 30.46 47.98 -4.10
CA SER A 789 31.77 47.99 -4.77
C SER A 789 32.57 46.67 -4.65
N GLU A 790 32.04 45.73 -3.86
CA GLU A 790 32.55 44.38 -3.63
C GLU A 790 31.44 43.62 -2.88
N ALA A 791 31.15 42.37 -3.20
CA ALA A 791 30.27 41.51 -2.39
C ALA A 791 30.86 40.11 -2.25
N ARG A 792 30.48 39.41 -1.18
CA ARG A 792 30.94 38.06 -0.80
C ARG A 792 29.83 37.30 -0.08
N ILE A 793 29.72 36.01 -0.32
CA ILE A 793 28.85 35.08 0.41
C ILE A 793 29.68 34.34 1.48
N GLY A 794 29.04 33.93 2.58
CA GLY A 794 29.62 33.15 3.66
C GLY A 794 30.53 33.97 4.58
N CYS A 795 31.66 34.47 4.05
CA CYS A 795 32.66 35.19 4.85
C CYS A 795 33.23 36.45 4.18
N LYS A 796 33.54 37.41 5.06
CA LYS A 796 34.09 38.73 4.74
C LYS A 796 35.51 38.71 4.18
N SER A 797 36.31 37.68 4.51
CA SER A 797 37.69 37.52 4.04
C SER A 797 38.23 36.12 4.36
N GLY A 798 38.88 35.48 3.39
CA GLY A 798 39.38 34.11 3.51
C GLY A 798 38.70 33.20 2.49
N SER A 799 38.50 31.95 2.87
CA SER A 799 37.56 30.99 2.27
C SER A 799 36.89 30.26 3.43
N CYS A 800 35.63 29.92 3.26
CA CYS A 800 34.74 29.47 4.32
C CYS A 800 33.76 28.45 3.72
N PRO A 801 34.25 27.26 3.31
CA PRO A 801 33.50 26.38 2.43
C PRO A 801 32.12 26.03 2.96
N ASP A 802 31.98 25.88 4.28
CA ASP A 802 30.75 25.49 4.95
C ASP A 802 29.76 26.66 5.12
N ASP A 803 30.26 27.91 5.25
CA ASP A 803 29.43 29.13 5.34
C ASP A 803 28.87 29.58 3.97
N GLU A 804 29.38 29.03 2.87
CA GLU A 804 29.02 29.42 1.49
C GLU A 804 27.71 28.73 0.99
N TYR A 805 27.15 27.79 1.76
CA TYR A 805 25.94 27.01 1.42
C TYR A 805 24.68 27.45 2.18
N ILE A 806 23.52 27.31 1.53
CA ILE A 806 22.21 27.19 2.19
C ILE A 806 21.74 25.74 2.18
N PHE A 807 21.12 25.28 3.27
CA PHE A 807 20.56 23.92 3.36
C PHE A 807 19.05 23.97 3.07
N VAL A 808 18.58 23.03 2.25
CA VAL A 808 17.21 23.00 1.70
C VAL A 808 16.39 21.93 2.41
N SER A 809 15.15 22.26 2.77
CA SER A 809 14.22 21.33 3.43
C SER A 809 12.80 21.42 2.86
N GLY A 810 12.02 20.37 3.07
CA GLY A 810 10.64 20.26 2.61
C GLY A 810 10.26 18.84 2.20
N TYR A 811 9.02 18.66 1.78
CA TYR A 811 8.49 17.40 1.27
C TYR A 811 7.78 17.67 -0.05
N LEU A 812 7.78 16.67 -0.93
CA LEU A 812 7.23 16.77 -2.28
C LEU A 812 6.30 15.59 -2.55
N PRO A 813 4.97 15.76 -2.43
CA PRO A 813 4.02 14.78 -2.91
C PRO A 813 4.18 14.60 -4.43
N THR A 814 4.30 13.36 -4.89
CA THR A 814 4.41 13.06 -6.33
C THR A 814 3.47 11.95 -6.76
N ASP A 815 3.13 11.93 -8.05
CA ASP A 815 2.38 10.86 -8.70
C ASP A 815 3.16 10.33 -9.89
N VAL A 816 3.55 9.05 -9.84
CA VAL A 816 4.25 8.36 -10.94
C VAL A 816 3.22 7.70 -11.85
N GLY A 817 3.17 8.11 -13.12
CA GLY A 817 2.25 7.54 -14.12
C GLY A 817 2.77 6.29 -14.83
N VAL A 818 2.08 5.93 -15.92
CA VAL A 818 2.49 4.87 -16.86
C VAL A 818 3.55 5.39 -17.85
N HIS A 819 4.44 4.53 -18.34
CA HIS A 819 5.37 4.85 -19.45
C HIS A 819 4.62 5.31 -20.72
N ILE A 820 5.22 6.25 -21.46
CA ILE A 820 4.71 6.80 -22.72
C ILE A 820 5.59 6.27 -23.87
N PRO A 821 5.17 5.23 -24.62
CA PRO A 821 6.03 4.57 -25.61
C PRO A 821 6.47 5.43 -26.80
N ALA A 822 5.79 6.55 -27.04
CA ALA A 822 6.15 7.50 -28.11
C ALA A 822 7.31 8.43 -27.72
N GLU A 823 7.58 8.59 -26.42
CA GLU A 823 8.53 9.58 -25.88
C GLU A 823 9.57 8.97 -24.91
N ASP A 824 9.51 7.64 -24.74
CA ASP A 824 10.39 6.75 -23.94
C ASP A 824 10.71 7.27 -22.53
N HIS A 825 9.67 7.65 -21.80
CA HIS A 825 9.76 8.12 -20.43
C HIS A 825 8.45 7.88 -19.67
N ILE A 826 8.49 8.12 -18.36
CA ILE A 826 7.36 8.04 -17.45
C ILE A 826 7.12 9.43 -16.85
N PRO A 827 5.93 10.02 -16.97
CA PRO A 827 5.62 11.30 -16.37
C PRO A 827 5.49 11.16 -14.85
N VAL A 828 6.01 12.14 -14.12
CA VAL A 828 5.81 12.29 -12.68
C VAL A 828 5.20 13.65 -12.40
N GLU A 829 3.97 13.66 -11.88
CA GLU A 829 3.32 14.89 -11.43
C GLU A 829 3.89 15.32 -10.08
N LEU A 830 4.26 16.60 -9.97
CA LEU A 830 4.93 17.18 -8.81
C LEU A 830 3.99 18.21 -8.17
N TYR A 831 3.36 17.86 -7.05
CA TYR A 831 2.44 18.77 -6.38
C TYR A 831 3.22 19.92 -5.75
N SER A 832 2.96 21.15 -6.23
CA SER A 832 3.66 22.35 -5.79
C SER A 832 3.60 22.52 -4.27
N GLN A 833 4.74 22.73 -3.62
CA GLN A 833 4.87 23.10 -2.21
C GLN A 833 5.90 24.23 -2.04
N ALA A 834 5.90 24.86 -0.87
CA ALA A 834 6.96 25.75 -0.40
C ALA A 834 8.07 24.96 0.29
N LEU A 835 9.29 25.15 -0.19
CA LEU A 835 10.53 24.62 0.37
C LEU A 835 11.18 25.69 1.24
N MET A 836 11.81 25.30 2.34
CA MET A 836 12.45 26.21 3.29
C MET A 836 13.97 26.09 3.22
N THR A 837 14.69 27.18 3.45
CA THR A 837 16.15 27.22 3.46
C THR A 837 16.72 27.94 4.67
N THR A 838 17.94 27.59 5.06
CA THR A 838 18.72 28.34 6.05
C THR A 838 19.08 29.73 5.53
N SER A 839 19.39 30.65 6.45
CA SER A 839 20.04 31.90 6.09
C SER A 839 21.49 31.67 5.66
N VAL A 840 21.94 32.44 4.68
CA VAL A 840 23.37 32.71 4.43
C VAL A 840 23.68 34.17 4.71
N THR A 841 24.95 34.53 4.91
CA THR A 841 25.36 35.92 5.13
C THR A 841 26.02 36.52 3.89
N MET A 842 25.43 37.60 3.36
CA MET A 842 26.04 38.42 2.31
C MET A 842 26.78 39.61 2.93
N TYR A 843 28.10 39.63 2.76
CA TYR A 843 28.93 40.79 3.06
C TYR A 843 29.00 41.67 1.81
N ALA A 844 28.53 42.91 1.92
CA ALA A 844 28.47 43.85 0.80
C ALA A 844 29.17 45.17 1.17
N LYS A 845 30.00 45.69 0.27
CA LYS A 845 30.90 46.82 0.53
C LYS A 845 30.38 48.10 -0.11
N ALA A 846 29.55 48.84 0.62
CA ALA A 846 28.98 50.10 0.16
C ALA A 846 29.74 51.31 0.72
N LEU A 847 30.01 52.31 -0.12
CA LEU A 847 30.71 53.56 0.27
C LEU A 847 32.05 53.33 1.01
N GLY A 848 32.73 52.20 0.74
CA GLY A 848 33.98 51.79 1.40
C GLY A 848 33.82 51.09 2.75
N ILE A 849 32.59 50.90 3.24
CA ILE A 849 32.28 50.20 4.49
C ILE A 849 31.71 48.81 4.16
N TRP A 850 32.17 47.78 4.86
CA TRP A 850 31.57 46.45 4.80
C TRP A 850 30.30 46.40 5.65
N LEU A 851 29.17 46.17 4.99
CA LEU A 851 27.88 45.82 5.57
C LEU A 851 27.76 44.30 5.66
N GLU A 852 26.94 43.84 6.60
CA GLU A 852 26.70 42.43 6.91
C GLU A 852 25.19 42.21 6.86
N ASN A 853 24.75 41.41 5.89
CA ASN A 853 23.34 41.26 5.53
C ASN A 853 23.01 39.77 5.46
N PRO A 854 22.56 39.16 6.57
CA PRO A 854 21.96 37.82 6.50
C PRO A 854 20.70 37.88 5.63
N THR A 855 20.50 36.86 4.79
CA THR A 855 19.26 36.70 4.01
C THR A 855 18.04 36.48 4.92
N GLY A 856 18.27 35.96 6.12
CA GLY A 856 17.24 35.31 6.91
C GLY A 856 16.79 34.00 6.26
N PRO A 857 15.78 33.35 6.84
CA PRO A 857 15.16 32.16 6.27
C PRO A 857 14.54 32.50 4.91
N GLN A 858 14.85 31.73 3.87
CA GLN A 858 14.33 31.96 2.51
C GLN A 858 13.37 30.84 2.11
N VAL A 859 12.34 31.18 1.36
CA VAL A 859 11.27 30.28 0.92
C VAL A 859 11.30 30.16 -0.60
N MET A 860 11.45 28.95 -1.12
CA MET A 860 11.26 28.65 -2.54
C MET A 860 9.86 28.06 -2.73
N ARG A 861 8.93 28.88 -3.21
CA ARG A 861 7.55 28.48 -3.49
C ARG A 861 7.42 27.90 -4.88
N MET A 862 7.20 26.58 -5.01
CA MET A 862 6.95 25.98 -6.32
C MET A 862 5.70 26.57 -6.96
N ARG A 863 5.81 26.93 -8.23
CA ARG A 863 4.70 27.48 -9.02
C ARG A 863 3.90 26.31 -9.63
N PRO A 864 2.57 26.45 -9.83
CA PRO A 864 1.81 25.47 -10.59
C PRO A 864 2.05 25.64 -12.10
N ARG A 865 1.76 24.61 -12.89
CA ARG A 865 1.49 24.78 -14.33
C ARG A 865 0.04 25.25 -14.52
N PHE A 866 -0.31 25.71 -15.70
CA PHE A 866 -1.70 26.05 -16.03
C PHE A 866 -2.18 25.34 -17.30
N ASP A 867 -3.46 24.95 -17.34
CA ASP A 867 -4.15 24.50 -18.56
C ASP A 867 -4.63 25.68 -19.42
N ASP A 868 -5.16 25.38 -20.62
CA ASP A 868 -5.75 26.37 -21.54
C ASP A 868 -6.95 27.14 -20.95
N GLN A 869 -7.50 26.68 -19.82
CA GLN A 869 -8.62 27.27 -19.10
C GLN A 869 -8.16 28.09 -17.87
N GLY A 870 -6.85 28.13 -17.57
CA GLY A 870 -6.28 28.84 -16.42
C GLY A 870 -6.46 28.13 -15.08
N ASN A 871 -6.59 26.80 -15.06
CA ASN A 871 -6.56 26.00 -13.83
C ASN A 871 -5.15 25.56 -13.49
N SER A 872 -4.80 25.59 -12.20
CA SER A 872 -3.51 25.14 -11.71
C SER A 872 -3.38 23.61 -11.79
N LEU A 873 -2.41 23.13 -12.55
CA LEU A 873 -1.98 21.73 -12.61
C LEU A 873 -0.68 21.52 -11.78
N PRO A 874 -0.41 20.30 -11.29
CA PRO A 874 0.91 19.95 -10.73
C PRO A 874 2.05 20.28 -11.71
N GLY A 875 3.25 20.49 -11.20
CA GLY A 875 4.47 20.46 -12.00
C GLY A 875 4.67 19.09 -12.66
N ILE A 876 5.63 18.96 -13.58
CA ILE A 876 5.93 17.69 -14.22
C ILE A 876 7.44 17.46 -14.34
N GLY A 877 7.87 16.28 -13.97
CA GLY A 877 9.17 15.72 -14.32
C GLY A 877 9.01 14.39 -15.05
N TYR A 878 10.12 13.77 -15.41
CA TYR A 878 10.15 12.59 -16.26
C TYR A 878 11.22 11.60 -15.79
N ILE A 879 10.84 10.34 -15.56
CA ILE A 879 11.75 9.22 -15.34
C ILE A 879 12.09 8.59 -16.70
N TYR A 880 13.37 8.37 -16.97
CA TYR A 880 13.86 7.80 -18.23
C TYR A 880 15.08 6.90 -17.97
N TRP A 881 15.44 6.07 -18.95
CA TRP A 881 16.66 5.26 -18.90
C TRP A 881 17.81 5.97 -19.64
N ASP A 882 18.96 6.15 -18.99
CA ASP A 882 20.19 6.58 -19.65
C ASP A 882 21.11 5.35 -19.80
N PRO A 883 21.31 4.82 -21.02
CA PRO A 883 22.16 3.65 -21.26
C PRO A 883 23.66 3.97 -21.23
N ASP A 884 24.06 5.25 -21.26
CA ASP A 884 25.46 5.69 -21.28
C ASP A 884 25.94 6.23 -19.92
N TYR A 885 25.06 6.34 -18.91
CA TYR A 885 25.43 6.68 -17.53
C TYR A 885 26.30 5.59 -16.87
N ASP A 886 27.32 5.98 -16.09
CA ASP A 886 28.13 5.06 -15.28
C ASP A 886 27.49 4.84 -13.90
N ASN A 887 26.98 3.64 -13.63
CA ASN A 887 26.25 3.31 -12.41
C ASN A 887 27.15 2.91 -11.23
N GLU A 888 26.54 2.74 -10.04
CA GLU A 888 27.22 2.39 -8.77
C GLU A 888 28.10 1.12 -8.86
N TYR A 889 27.79 0.22 -9.79
CA TYR A 889 28.52 -1.04 -10.02
C TYR A 889 29.67 -0.92 -11.03
N GLY A 890 29.94 0.30 -11.55
CA GLY A 890 30.95 0.53 -12.58
C GLY A 890 30.55 -0.05 -13.95
N THR A 891 29.25 -0.17 -14.20
CA THR A 891 28.68 -0.62 -15.48
C THR A 891 27.84 0.50 -16.13
N LYS A 892 27.38 0.28 -17.36
CA LYS A 892 26.59 1.26 -18.12
C LYS A 892 25.10 1.01 -17.95
N GLY A 893 24.33 2.09 -17.76
CA GLY A 893 22.87 2.06 -17.63
C GLY A 893 22.38 2.48 -16.25
N GLN A 894 21.54 3.52 -16.19
CA GLN A 894 20.92 4.03 -14.95
C GLN A 894 19.51 4.58 -15.22
N ALA A 895 18.60 4.43 -14.25
CA ALA A 895 17.33 5.16 -14.22
C ALA A 895 17.58 6.61 -13.77
N MET A 896 17.10 7.58 -14.53
CA MET A 896 17.34 9.01 -14.34
C MET A 896 16.01 9.76 -14.17
N PHE A 897 16.01 10.83 -13.38
CA PHE A 897 14.88 11.75 -13.25
C PHE A 897 15.29 13.16 -13.68
N LYS A 898 14.45 13.81 -14.50
CA LYS A 898 14.61 15.22 -14.91
C LYS A 898 13.34 16.02 -14.65
N SER A 899 13.45 17.29 -14.28
CA SER A 899 12.31 18.17 -14.03
C SER A 899 12.68 19.65 -14.21
N THR A 900 11.70 20.47 -14.60
CA THR A 900 11.81 21.94 -14.57
C THR A 900 11.03 22.48 -13.38
N MET A 901 11.73 22.97 -12.38
CA MET A 901 11.14 23.55 -11.17
C MET A 901 11.02 25.07 -11.32
N GLU A 902 9.83 25.52 -11.68
CA GLU A 902 9.42 26.92 -11.58
C GLU A 902 9.19 27.29 -10.11
N VAL A 903 9.85 28.34 -9.59
CA VAL A 903 9.67 28.83 -8.21
C VAL A 903 9.51 30.34 -8.14
N TYR A 904 8.87 30.82 -7.08
CA TYR A 904 9.12 32.14 -6.52
C TYR A 904 10.09 32.02 -5.34
N LEU A 905 11.16 32.82 -5.34
CA LEU A 905 12.06 32.98 -4.20
C LEU A 905 11.61 34.19 -3.35
N ASP A 906 11.49 33.97 -2.05
CA ASP A 906 11.15 34.97 -1.03
C ASP A 906 12.17 34.95 0.10
N ALA A 907 12.79 36.09 0.42
CA ALA A 907 13.68 36.26 1.57
C ALA A 907 13.07 37.28 2.56
N PRO A 908 11.98 36.94 3.29
CA PRO A 908 11.24 37.88 4.15
C PRO A 908 12.06 38.46 5.32
N GLY A 909 13.20 37.87 5.66
CA GLY A 909 14.16 38.41 6.62
C GLY A 909 15.18 39.41 6.05
N LEU A 910 15.36 39.48 4.72
CA LEU A 910 16.40 40.28 4.08
C LEU A 910 16.07 41.77 4.12
N LYS A 911 16.71 42.48 5.05
CA LYS A 911 16.57 43.93 5.23
C LYS A 911 17.94 44.61 5.31
N PRO A 912 18.64 44.79 4.18
CA PRO A 912 19.95 45.43 4.15
C PRO A 912 19.89 46.84 4.73
N LYS A 913 20.91 47.24 5.51
CA LYS A 913 20.91 48.52 6.24
C LYS A 913 22.10 49.40 5.86
N MET A 914 21.83 50.58 5.32
CA MET A 914 22.85 51.56 4.95
C MET A 914 22.71 52.81 5.83
N LEU A 915 23.78 53.18 6.54
CA LEU A 915 23.81 54.32 7.48
C LEU A 915 22.70 54.31 8.57
N GLY A 916 22.15 53.14 8.88
CA GLY A 916 21.05 52.96 9.83
C GLY A 916 19.64 53.09 9.23
N ILE A 917 19.53 53.24 7.91
CA ILE A 917 18.27 53.20 7.15
C ILE A 917 18.11 51.78 6.59
N GLU A 918 16.93 51.18 6.74
CA GLU A 918 16.55 49.93 6.05
C GLU A 918 16.27 50.22 4.57
N LEU A 919 16.78 49.36 3.69
CA LEU A 919 16.57 49.42 2.25
C LEU A 919 15.72 48.24 1.79
N ASP A 920 14.83 48.48 0.82
CA ASP A 920 13.98 47.46 0.21
C ASP A 920 14.76 46.67 -0.86
N THR A 921 14.28 45.46 -1.19
CA THR A 921 14.88 44.60 -2.21
C THR A 921 13.82 43.91 -3.08
N ASN A 922 14.22 43.43 -4.25
CA ASN A 922 13.36 42.63 -5.13
C ASN A 922 13.16 41.17 -4.67
N MET A 923 13.75 40.74 -3.53
CA MET A 923 13.74 39.36 -3.01
C MET A 923 12.42 38.96 -2.34
N HIS A 924 11.31 39.36 -2.95
CA HIS A 924 9.95 38.99 -2.59
C HIS A 924 9.23 38.61 -3.89
N SER A 925 8.69 37.40 -3.96
CA SER A 925 8.15 36.78 -5.18
C SER A 925 9.05 36.96 -6.41
N LEU A 926 10.34 36.63 -6.31
CA LEU A 926 11.28 36.67 -7.44
C LEU A 926 11.15 35.36 -8.25
N PRO A 927 10.67 35.36 -9.50
CA PRO A 927 10.52 34.13 -10.27
C PRO A 927 11.87 33.58 -10.72
N LEU A 928 12.10 32.28 -10.55
CA LEU A 928 13.28 31.54 -11.02
C LEU A 928 12.84 30.22 -11.70
N THR A 929 13.58 29.84 -12.75
CA THR A 929 13.42 28.56 -13.46
C THR A 929 14.64 27.69 -13.17
N ILE A 930 14.45 26.49 -12.60
CA ILE A 930 15.56 25.60 -12.24
C ILE A 930 15.40 24.26 -12.98
N LEU A 931 16.34 23.97 -13.88
CA LEU A 931 16.45 22.68 -14.56
C LEU A 931 17.18 21.68 -13.64
N LEU A 932 16.53 20.59 -13.27
CA LEU A 932 17.05 19.56 -12.36
C LEU A 932 17.16 18.21 -13.08
N ASN A 933 18.28 17.51 -12.92
CA ASN A 933 18.50 16.16 -13.45
C ASN A 933 19.39 15.34 -12.51
N GLY A 934 19.27 14.00 -12.54
CA GLY A 934 20.13 13.11 -11.76
C GLY A 934 19.60 11.67 -11.63
N PRO A 935 20.39 10.76 -11.03
CA PRO A 935 20.03 9.35 -10.94
C PRO A 935 18.95 9.07 -9.90
N ILE A 936 18.20 8.00 -10.16
CA ILE A 936 17.34 7.31 -9.22
C ILE A 936 18.09 6.07 -8.74
N VAL A 937 18.22 5.89 -7.43
CA VAL A 937 18.84 4.72 -6.80
C VAL A 937 17.86 4.06 -5.82
N PHE A 938 18.04 2.77 -5.57
CA PHE A 938 17.26 2.04 -4.57
C PHE A 938 18.11 1.70 -3.36
N LEU A 939 17.61 2.04 -2.19
CA LEU A 939 18.21 1.76 -0.88
C LEU A 939 18.01 0.27 -0.50
N PRO A 940 18.79 -0.28 0.46
CA PRO A 940 18.67 -1.70 0.87
C PRO A 940 17.34 -2.10 1.54
N ASP A 941 16.50 -1.11 1.84
CA ASP A 941 15.14 -1.24 2.38
C ASP A 941 14.05 -1.16 1.29
N GLY A 942 14.45 -1.04 0.02
CA GLY A 942 13.54 -0.89 -1.12
C GLY A 942 13.04 0.52 -1.40
N ARG A 943 13.41 1.52 -0.58
CA ARG A 943 13.04 2.93 -0.85
C ARG A 943 13.74 3.47 -2.09
N MET A 944 13.04 4.33 -2.79
CA MET A 944 13.56 5.10 -3.92
C MET A 944 14.20 6.39 -3.41
N GLU A 945 15.46 6.62 -3.76
CA GLU A 945 16.17 7.90 -3.59
C GLU A 945 16.44 8.51 -4.97
N ILE A 946 16.11 9.80 -5.14
CA ILE A 946 16.36 10.57 -6.35
C ILE A 946 17.37 11.68 -6.02
N GLN A 947 18.53 11.65 -6.66
CA GLN A 947 19.66 12.55 -6.36
C GLN A 947 19.76 13.64 -7.45
N LEU A 948 19.04 14.74 -7.31
CA LEU A 948 18.97 15.79 -8.33
C LEU A 948 20.04 16.86 -8.15
N LYS A 949 20.52 17.42 -9.27
CA LYS A 949 21.35 18.63 -9.32
C LYS A 949 20.87 19.60 -10.40
N ASN A 950 21.20 20.89 -10.25
CA ASN A 950 20.90 21.88 -11.29
C ASN A 950 21.77 21.64 -12.54
N GLU A 951 21.12 21.51 -13.70
CA GLU A 951 21.81 21.24 -14.97
C GLU A 951 22.57 22.44 -15.51
N GLU A 952 22.16 23.66 -15.24
CA GLU A 952 22.85 24.89 -15.66
C GLU A 952 22.90 25.91 -14.51
N GLU A 953 23.65 26.99 -14.71
CA GLU A 953 23.73 28.11 -13.76
C GLU A 953 22.37 28.80 -13.61
N VAL A 954 21.99 29.15 -12.38
CA VAL A 954 20.73 29.84 -12.07
C VAL A 954 21.05 31.25 -11.60
N ASP A 955 20.75 32.24 -12.45
CA ASP A 955 20.94 33.67 -12.18
C ASP A 955 19.92 34.19 -11.16
N ILE A 956 20.39 34.96 -10.16
CA ILE A 956 19.60 35.56 -9.08
C ILE A 956 20.03 37.03 -8.95
N GLY A 957 19.54 37.87 -9.86
CA GLY A 957 19.81 39.31 -9.85
C GLY A 957 19.13 40.02 -8.69
N VAL A 958 19.88 40.33 -7.63
CA VAL A 958 19.39 41.05 -6.44
C VAL A 958 19.48 42.56 -6.67
N VAL A 959 18.32 43.23 -6.61
CA VAL A 959 18.22 44.70 -6.65
C VAL A 959 17.98 45.21 -5.24
N ILE A 960 18.79 46.20 -4.82
CA ILE A 960 18.68 46.90 -3.55
C ILE A 960 18.30 48.36 -3.85
N GLU A 961 17.08 48.76 -3.50
CA GLU A 961 16.55 50.09 -3.79
C GLU A 961 17.13 51.13 -2.81
N SER A 962 17.49 52.33 -3.31
CA SER A 962 18.11 53.34 -2.44
C SER A 962 17.84 54.79 -2.84
N PRO A 963 17.57 55.70 -1.87
CA PRO A 963 17.48 57.15 -2.12
C PRO A 963 18.74 57.80 -2.70
N LEU A 964 19.87 57.08 -2.78
CA LEU A 964 21.13 57.53 -3.34
C LEU A 964 21.43 56.92 -4.73
N GLY A 965 20.53 56.08 -5.26
CA GLY A 965 20.70 55.30 -6.49
C GLY A 965 20.76 53.80 -6.18
N ASP A 966 19.96 53.03 -6.91
CA ASP A 966 19.81 51.59 -6.70
C ASP A 966 21.12 50.84 -6.96
N SER A 967 21.26 49.66 -6.38
CA SER A 967 22.47 48.84 -6.48
C SER A 967 22.12 47.40 -6.80
N ASN A 968 22.91 46.77 -7.67
CA ASN A 968 22.71 45.39 -8.10
C ASN A 968 23.80 44.50 -7.50
N VAL A 969 23.41 43.31 -7.06
CA VAL A 969 24.34 42.21 -6.77
C VAL A 969 23.88 41.03 -7.62
N ASP A 970 24.70 40.64 -8.58
CA ASP A 970 24.43 39.50 -9.44
C ASP A 970 24.89 38.24 -8.71
N LEU A 971 23.93 37.51 -8.11
CA LEU A 971 24.18 36.23 -7.47
C LEU A 971 23.88 35.09 -8.45
N ALA A 972 24.57 33.98 -8.32
CA ALA A 972 24.27 32.78 -9.08
C ALA A 972 24.41 31.51 -8.24
N ILE A 973 23.68 30.47 -8.65
CA ILE A 973 23.93 29.08 -8.25
C ILE A 973 24.66 28.40 -9.42
N PRO A 974 25.96 28.10 -9.33
CA PRO A 974 26.69 27.49 -10.44
C PRO A 974 26.17 26.08 -10.79
N LYS A 975 26.42 25.64 -12.02
CA LYS A 975 26.05 24.31 -12.52
C LYS A 975 26.50 23.18 -11.58
N GLY A 976 25.54 22.41 -11.06
CA GLY A 976 25.77 21.26 -10.17
C GLY A 976 25.93 21.59 -8.67
N GLU A 977 25.77 22.86 -8.27
CA GLU A 977 25.96 23.34 -6.89
C GLU A 977 24.67 23.52 -6.08
N LEU A 978 23.49 23.41 -6.70
CA LEU A 978 22.23 23.07 -6.02
C LEU A 978 22.02 21.57 -6.14
N ALA A 979 21.94 20.90 -5.00
CA ALA A 979 21.59 19.49 -4.88
C ALA A 979 20.28 19.33 -4.11
N ILE A 980 19.44 18.40 -4.56
CA ILE A 980 18.17 18.05 -3.92
C ILE A 980 18.03 16.53 -3.93
N THR A 981 18.13 15.92 -2.76
CA THR A 981 17.99 14.47 -2.56
C THR A 981 16.61 14.17 -1.97
N LEU A 982 15.84 13.36 -2.67
CA LEU A 982 14.45 13.04 -2.38
C LEU A 982 14.30 11.55 -2.10
N VAL A 983 13.87 11.17 -0.90
CA VAL A 983 13.68 9.78 -0.50
C VAL A 983 12.18 9.48 -0.33
N SER A 984 11.70 8.35 -0.85
CA SER A 984 10.32 7.90 -0.63
C SER A 984 10.05 7.63 0.86
N LYS A 985 8.77 7.56 1.26
CA LYS A 985 8.41 7.00 2.56
C LYS A 985 8.87 5.53 2.67
N MET A 986 9.03 5.05 3.90
CA MET A 986 9.30 3.64 4.17
C MET A 986 8.13 2.76 3.70
N VAL A 987 8.49 1.59 3.15
CA VAL A 987 7.60 0.59 2.53
C VAL A 987 6.55 0.06 3.52
N LYS A 988 6.87 0.10 4.80
CA LYS A 988 6.12 -0.43 5.94
C LYS A 988 6.20 0.62 7.07
N SER A 989 5.16 0.78 7.88
CA SER A 989 5.09 1.82 8.93
C SER A 989 4.09 1.54 10.04
#